data_AF-A0A958DLB5-F1
#
_entry.id   AF-A0A958DLB5-F1
#
_cell.length_a   1.000
_cell.length_b   1.000
_cell.length_c   1.000
_cell.angle_alpha   90.00
_cell.angle_beta   90.00
_cell.angle_gamma   90.00
#
_symmetry.space_group_name_H-M   'P 1'
#
loop_
_entity.id
_entity.type
_entity.pdbx_description
1 polymer ?
#
loop_
_entity_poly.entity_id
_entity_poly.type
_entity_poly.pdbx_seq_one_letter_code
_entity_poly.pdbx_strand_id
1 'polypeptide(L)'
;PPGGIYYQGTPVILQPQPDSGFAFAGWNGDLQGWEDPDTIIINTNSTVTAHFIGQPAPRFTEGIWTSTAEVNALPDSGLAWDSLLAEANRPALQPDLSNQDDSLDVRVLAKALVYARSGNASYRSEVLAAIDAVMGSENGGTTLAIGRGLSAYVIAADLVGLPAAQDSIFRDWLRQVRSELFEGYSLRSTHEIRPNNWGLFCGASRAAICAYLGDSDEMARIALVLKGWLGDRSAYSGFSYGELWWQADPANPVGINPAGSTLNGHSVDGVLPDEQRRAGAFAWPPPKENYVYEGLQGALMLATILHRRGYDTFEWEDQALLRAFNWLYQQADFPAAAEDRWLVHVINHFYGSAFRGEIPTTPGKSAGFTDWLYGPHFNLTLQTTGSGHIQPISLGHDGNGDAIIELTAVPGSGDNFDGWSGDLSGSLNPDTLVVNGDKVVTALFSAPTSLVRVKIRAFLEGPFSGDSMRTPLSQSGLLPAVQPFSIAPWNYPGAETVSEWPAGAVDWVLVKLRTSAGISGEVDTLAALVTRTGDLVRPDGSTSLVFPGRAIGNYYLVVQPRNHLPVMSSSPVRLGSAAITYDFSNAAAQAFGDSAQVQLAPGIFGLYAGDGNQDGVIDSLDAWTVWRYQNGTSWQYGKTGDFNLDGGIDGLDRNFLWRFNDGRVSRVPGVVVTVPLAKPVTGAGSVQHLPAPSENG
;
A
#
# COMPACT_ATOMS: atom_id res chain seq x y z
N PRO A 1 55.13 -17.51 4.62
CA PRO A 1 56.56 -17.62 4.23
C PRO A 1 57.12 -18.95 4.75
N PRO A 2 58.14 -19.55 4.11
CA PRO A 2 58.77 -20.74 4.66
C PRO A 2 59.40 -20.40 6.02
N GLY A 3 59.08 -21.18 7.07
CA GLY A 3 59.77 -21.02 8.36
C GLY A 3 61.28 -21.22 8.20
N GLY A 4 62.09 -20.55 9.04
CA GLY A 4 63.54 -20.65 8.92
C GLY A 4 64.33 -19.58 9.66
N ILE A 5 65.62 -19.47 9.31
CA ILE A 5 66.55 -18.49 9.88
C ILE A 5 66.49 -17.23 9.03
N TYR A 6 66.22 -16.09 9.68
CA TYR A 6 66.24 -14.76 9.09
C TYR A 6 67.34 -13.90 9.73
N TYR A 7 67.87 -12.94 8.98
CA TYR A 7 68.76 -11.93 9.57
C TYR A 7 67.98 -11.01 10.51
N GLN A 8 68.63 -10.55 11.58
CA GLN A 8 68.04 -9.61 12.52
C GLN A 8 67.57 -8.33 11.79
N GLY A 9 66.38 -7.84 12.12
CA GLY A 9 65.74 -6.68 11.50
C GLY A 9 64.98 -6.99 10.20
N THR A 10 64.94 -8.25 9.75
CA THR A 10 64.21 -8.62 8.53
C THR A 10 62.70 -8.46 8.74
N PRO A 11 61.99 -7.69 7.90
CA PRO A 11 60.54 -7.70 7.87
C PRO A 11 60.04 -8.95 7.15
N VAL A 12 59.14 -9.70 7.78
CA VAL A 12 58.53 -10.92 7.24
C VAL A 12 57.02 -10.71 7.15
N ILE A 13 56.49 -10.72 5.93
CA ILE A 13 55.06 -10.63 5.67
C ILE A 13 54.42 -12.01 5.86
N LEU A 14 53.43 -12.08 6.74
CA LEU A 14 52.62 -13.25 7.04
C LEU A 14 51.24 -13.06 6.43
N GLN A 15 50.85 -14.01 5.57
CA GLN A 15 49.54 -14.10 4.97
C GLN A 15 48.96 -15.47 5.33
N PRO A 16 47.80 -15.55 5.99
CA PRO A 16 47.14 -16.80 6.28
C PRO A 16 46.58 -17.41 4.99
N GLN A 17 46.49 -18.73 4.95
CA GLN A 17 45.91 -19.49 3.84
C GLN A 17 44.94 -20.49 4.45
N PRO A 18 43.67 -20.12 4.67
CA PRO A 18 42.69 -21.03 5.23
C PRO A 18 42.37 -22.17 4.25
N ASP A 19 42.17 -23.38 4.80
CA ASP A 19 41.61 -24.49 4.05
C ASP A 19 40.12 -24.23 3.73
N SER A 20 39.58 -24.93 2.74
CA SER A 20 38.16 -24.84 2.39
C SER A 20 37.28 -25.12 3.61
N GLY A 21 36.35 -24.20 3.90
CA GLY A 21 35.46 -24.28 5.07
C GLY A 21 36.07 -23.72 6.35
N PHE A 22 37.23 -23.07 6.30
CA PHE A 22 37.84 -22.36 7.42
C PHE A 22 38.05 -20.87 7.09
N ALA A 23 38.12 -20.04 8.12
CA ALA A 23 38.48 -18.62 8.02
C ALA A 23 39.66 -18.32 8.94
N PHE A 24 40.48 -17.34 8.58
CA PHE A 24 41.51 -16.83 9.47
C PHE A 24 40.90 -16.16 10.70
N ALA A 25 41.39 -16.57 11.87
CA ALA A 25 40.91 -16.15 13.19
C ALA A 25 41.98 -15.44 14.03
N GLY A 26 42.96 -14.82 13.37
CA GLY A 26 43.98 -14.00 14.03
C GLY A 26 45.30 -14.70 14.32
N TRP A 27 46.30 -13.87 14.59
CA TRP A 27 47.66 -14.22 14.98
C TRP A 27 47.78 -14.25 16.51
N ASN A 28 48.60 -15.17 17.01
CA ASN A 28 49.02 -15.23 18.41
C ASN A 28 50.54 -15.48 18.53
N GLY A 29 51.09 -15.13 19.70
CA GLY A 29 52.52 -15.22 19.99
C GLY A 29 53.22 -13.88 19.84
N ASP A 30 54.33 -13.86 19.10
CA ASP A 30 55.13 -12.66 18.84
C ASP A 30 54.55 -11.74 17.74
N LEU A 31 53.50 -12.20 17.07
CA LEU A 31 52.58 -11.38 16.28
C LEU A 31 51.17 -11.63 16.82
N GLN A 32 50.41 -10.56 17.02
CA GLN A 32 49.08 -10.60 17.63
C GLN A 32 48.12 -9.74 16.83
N GLY A 33 46.85 -10.14 16.81
CA GLY A 33 45.80 -9.37 16.14
C GLY A 33 45.30 -10.06 14.89
N TRP A 34 44.72 -9.29 13.98
CA TRP A 34 43.86 -9.81 12.91
C TRP A 34 44.16 -9.14 11.56
N GLU A 35 45.32 -8.49 11.46
CA GLU A 35 45.76 -7.92 10.20
C GLU A 35 46.11 -9.05 9.22
N ASP A 36 45.66 -8.88 7.99
CA ASP A 36 45.89 -9.81 6.90
C ASP A 36 46.08 -9.02 5.59
N PRO A 37 47.29 -9.06 4.99
CA PRO A 37 48.52 -9.64 5.54
C PRO A 37 49.10 -8.76 6.66
N ASP A 38 49.91 -9.35 7.54
CA ASP A 38 50.60 -8.62 8.62
C ASP A 38 52.13 -8.81 8.54
N THR A 39 52.91 -7.90 9.12
CA THR A 39 54.37 -7.91 9.06
C THR A 39 55.00 -8.00 10.44
N ILE A 40 55.81 -9.03 10.67
CA ILE A 40 56.67 -9.15 11.86
C ILE A 40 58.11 -8.73 11.53
N ILE A 41 58.75 -7.95 12.39
CA ILE A 41 60.19 -7.63 12.29
C ILE A 41 60.97 -8.59 13.16
N ILE A 42 61.82 -9.43 12.56
CA ILE A 42 62.58 -10.48 13.27
C ILE A 42 63.76 -9.86 14.01
N ASN A 43 63.59 -9.49 15.28
CA ASN A 43 64.67 -8.98 16.13
C ASN A 43 65.21 -10.01 17.13
N THR A 44 64.42 -11.04 17.43
CA THR A 44 64.76 -12.15 18.32
C THR A 44 64.17 -13.45 17.75
N ASN A 45 64.40 -14.59 18.41
CA ASN A 45 63.70 -15.82 18.06
C ASN A 45 62.20 -15.62 18.29
N SER A 46 61.39 -15.79 17.25
CA SER A 46 59.95 -15.52 17.29
C SER A 46 59.10 -16.74 16.96
N THR A 47 57.97 -16.87 17.64
CA THR A 47 56.92 -17.87 17.42
C THR A 47 55.61 -17.14 17.10
N VAL A 48 55.05 -17.41 15.93
CA VAL A 48 53.75 -16.89 15.50
C VAL A 48 52.84 -18.05 15.14
N THR A 49 51.60 -18.03 15.65
CA THR A 49 50.57 -19.02 15.37
C THR A 49 49.41 -18.36 14.64
N ALA A 50 49.00 -18.91 13.49
CA ALA A 50 47.74 -18.56 12.85
C ALA A 50 46.61 -19.43 13.42
N HIS A 51 45.53 -18.80 13.85
CA HIS A 51 44.31 -19.50 14.25
C HIS A 51 43.32 -19.51 13.10
N PHE A 52 42.57 -20.60 12.98
CA PHE A 52 41.52 -20.76 11.97
C PHE A 52 40.25 -21.29 12.63
N ILE A 53 39.09 -20.80 12.20
CA ILE A 53 37.78 -21.26 12.67
C ILE A 53 36.97 -21.86 11.53
N GLY A 54 36.14 -22.85 11.83
CA GLY A 54 35.22 -23.41 10.83
C GLY A 54 34.15 -22.39 10.41
N GLN A 55 33.90 -22.29 9.11
CA GLN A 55 32.80 -21.54 8.54
C GLN A 55 31.59 -22.45 8.36
N PRO A 56 30.40 -22.06 8.85
CA PRO A 56 29.19 -22.83 8.60
C PRO A 56 28.80 -22.73 7.12
N ALA A 57 28.12 -23.76 6.62
CA ALA A 57 27.45 -23.65 5.33
C ALA A 57 26.32 -22.61 5.41
N PRO A 58 26.09 -21.79 4.37
CA PRO A 58 24.98 -20.84 4.36
C PRO A 58 23.64 -21.54 4.55
N ARG A 59 22.75 -20.98 5.39
CA ARG A 59 21.36 -21.47 5.51
C ARG A 59 20.55 -21.16 4.26
N PHE A 60 20.86 -20.03 3.64
CA PHE A 60 20.23 -19.57 2.40
C PHE A 60 21.30 -19.27 1.35
N THR A 61 21.01 -19.66 0.11
CA THR A 61 21.90 -19.42 -1.04
C THR A 61 21.69 -18.05 -1.67
N GLU A 62 20.57 -17.38 -1.40
CA GLU A 62 20.18 -16.09 -1.97
C GLU A 62 19.65 -15.13 -0.89
N GLY A 63 19.71 -13.82 -1.15
CA GLY A 63 19.17 -12.77 -0.30
C GLY A 63 20.06 -12.41 0.90
N ILE A 64 20.45 -11.14 1.00
CA ILE A 64 21.24 -10.63 2.16
C ILE A 64 20.41 -10.54 3.43
N TRP A 65 19.18 -10.02 3.31
CA TRP A 65 18.21 -9.86 4.42
C TRP A 65 16.98 -10.74 4.21
N THR A 66 16.48 -10.70 2.97
CA THR A 66 15.38 -11.50 2.44
C THR A 66 15.68 -11.76 0.96
N SER A 67 15.02 -12.75 0.36
CA SER A 67 15.13 -13.08 -1.06
C SER A 67 13.88 -12.68 -1.82
N THR A 68 13.99 -12.55 -3.14
CA THR A 68 12.83 -12.35 -4.02
C THR A 68 11.80 -13.49 -3.89
N ALA A 69 12.25 -14.73 -3.64
CA ALA A 69 11.35 -15.86 -3.43
C ALA A 69 10.54 -15.74 -2.12
N GLU A 70 11.20 -15.37 -1.02
CA GLU A 70 10.53 -15.10 0.27
C GLU A 70 9.56 -13.94 0.13
N VAL A 71 9.99 -12.84 -0.49
CA VAL A 71 9.15 -11.67 -0.76
C VAL A 71 7.91 -12.04 -1.59
N ASN A 72 8.06 -12.84 -2.65
CA ASN A 72 6.94 -13.25 -3.50
C ASN A 72 5.88 -14.10 -2.77
N ALA A 73 6.22 -14.73 -1.65
CA ALA A 73 5.28 -15.49 -0.85
C ALA A 73 4.44 -14.60 0.10
N LEU A 74 4.78 -13.32 0.26
CA LEU A 74 4.09 -12.41 1.18
C LEU A 74 2.81 -11.82 0.58
N PRO A 75 1.86 -11.36 1.41
CA PRO A 75 0.67 -10.64 0.93
C PRO A 75 1.01 -9.36 0.17
N ASP A 76 0.22 -9.04 -0.88
CA ASP A 76 0.27 -7.78 -1.65
C ASP A 76 -0.92 -6.86 -1.34
N SER A 77 -1.49 -7.00 -0.14
CA SER A 77 -2.57 -6.18 0.39
C SER A 77 -2.55 -6.18 1.92
N GLY A 78 -3.27 -5.23 2.51
CA GLY A 78 -3.36 -5.06 3.97
C GLY A 78 -2.41 -4.00 4.50
N LEU A 79 -2.60 -3.61 5.77
CA LEU A 79 -1.98 -2.41 6.35
C LEU A 79 -0.45 -2.35 6.23
N ALA A 80 0.24 -3.48 6.46
CA ALA A 80 1.70 -3.56 6.36
C ALA A 80 2.18 -3.34 4.91
N TRP A 81 1.51 -3.99 3.95
CA TRP A 81 1.78 -3.79 2.52
C TRP A 81 1.45 -2.37 2.07
N ASP A 82 0.30 -1.83 2.48
CA ASP A 82 -0.13 -0.49 2.10
C ASP A 82 0.83 0.58 2.64
N SER A 83 1.37 0.38 3.85
CA SER A 83 2.41 1.24 4.42
C SER A 83 3.73 1.16 3.65
N LEU A 84 4.19 -0.04 3.33
CA LEU A 84 5.37 -0.27 2.48
C LEU A 84 5.20 0.39 1.10
N LEU A 85 4.05 0.18 0.46
CA LEU A 85 3.73 0.72 -0.86
C LEU A 85 3.65 2.26 -0.82
N ALA A 86 3.09 2.83 0.23
CA ALA A 86 3.03 4.28 0.42
C ALA A 86 4.43 4.90 0.50
N GLU A 87 5.38 4.29 1.23
CA GLU A 87 6.77 4.78 1.29
C GLU A 87 7.48 4.58 -0.06
N ALA A 88 7.31 3.42 -0.70
CA ALA A 88 7.89 3.13 -2.01
C ALA A 88 7.39 4.10 -3.11
N ASN A 89 6.19 4.64 -3.00
CA ASN A 89 5.63 5.62 -3.93
C ASN A 89 6.22 7.03 -3.79
N ARG A 90 6.94 7.31 -2.69
CA ARG A 90 7.61 8.61 -2.52
C ARG A 90 8.88 8.67 -3.39
N PRO A 91 9.28 9.86 -3.90
CA PRO A 91 10.52 10.00 -4.64
C PRO A 91 11.76 9.65 -3.80
N ALA A 92 12.76 9.02 -4.42
CA ALA A 92 14.05 8.69 -3.79
C ALA A 92 15.22 9.30 -4.59
N LEU A 93 15.13 10.59 -4.90
CA LEU A 93 16.16 11.32 -5.64
C LEU A 93 17.11 11.97 -4.64
N GLN A 94 18.43 11.80 -4.85
CA GLN A 94 19.52 12.41 -4.05
C GLN A 94 19.79 11.79 -2.66
N PRO A 95 20.15 10.49 -2.61
CA PRO A 95 20.63 9.87 -1.37
C PRO A 95 21.91 10.55 -0.84
N ASP A 96 22.01 10.73 0.47
CA ASP A 96 23.14 11.38 1.13
C ASP A 96 23.68 10.50 2.28
N LEU A 97 24.67 9.68 1.97
CA LEU A 97 25.24 8.75 2.93
C LEU A 97 26.07 9.45 4.02
N SER A 98 26.50 10.71 3.79
CA SER A 98 27.18 11.53 4.80
C SER A 98 26.25 11.99 5.93
N ASN A 99 24.93 12.02 5.67
CA ASN A 99 23.91 12.43 6.61
C ASN A 99 23.35 11.23 7.39
N GLN A 100 23.67 11.16 8.68
CA GLN A 100 23.23 10.09 9.59
C GLN A 100 21.70 10.00 9.84
N ASP A 101 20.96 11.02 9.43
CA ASP A 101 19.51 11.12 9.57
C ASP A 101 18.79 11.10 8.20
N ASP A 102 19.51 10.76 7.11
CA ASP A 102 18.88 10.52 5.83
C ASP A 102 17.98 9.28 5.90
N SER A 103 16.77 9.39 5.35
CA SER A 103 15.76 8.32 5.33
C SER A 103 15.57 7.72 3.94
N LEU A 104 16.31 8.22 2.95
CA LEU A 104 16.24 7.73 1.58
C LEU A 104 16.77 6.29 1.46
N ASP A 105 17.65 5.86 2.35
CA ASP A 105 18.17 4.50 2.46
C ASP A 105 17.03 3.47 2.61
N VAL A 106 16.17 3.63 3.61
CA VAL A 106 15.05 2.74 3.87
C VAL A 106 13.92 2.94 2.87
N ARG A 107 13.77 4.14 2.29
CA ARG A 107 12.85 4.36 1.15
C ARG A 107 13.30 3.58 -0.09
N VAL A 108 14.59 3.54 -0.38
CA VAL A 108 15.14 2.77 -1.50
C VAL A 108 14.98 1.28 -1.25
N LEU A 109 15.17 0.82 -0.01
CA LEU A 109 14.81 -0.54 0.39
C LEU A 109 13.30 -0.82 0.18
N ALA A 110 12.41 0.11 0.54
CA ALA A 110 10.96 -0.02 0.30
C ALA A 110 10.65 -0.24 -1.18
N LYS A 111 11.25 0.57 -2.06
CA LYS A 111 11.11 0.43 -3.52
C LYS A 111 11.62 -0.92 -4.01
N ALA A 112 12.75 -1.41 -3.48
CA ALA A 112 13.30 -2.71 -3.86
C ALA A 112 12.38 -3.87 -3.43
N LEU A 113 11.81 -3.81 -2.22
CA LEU A 113 10.83 -4.79 -1.73
C LEU A 113 9.55 -4.81 -2.58
N VAL A 114 9.01 -3.63 -2.91
CA VAL A 114 7.82 -3.53 -3.79
C VAL A 114 8.13 -4.00 -5.20
N TYR A 115 9.32 -3.70 -5.74
CA TYR A 115 9.76 -4.27 -7.01
C TYR A 115 9.80 -5.80 -6.96
N ALA A 116 10.48 -6.36 -5.95
CA ALA A 116 10.62 -7.80 -5.79
C ALA A 116 9.25 -8.49 -5.74
N ARG A 117 8.24 -7.87 -5.09
CA ARG A 117 6.88 -8.42 -4.97
C ARG A 117 5.99 -8.23 -6.20
N SER A 118 6.08 -7.07 -6.85
CA SER A 118 5.14 -6.66 -7.92
C SER A 118 5.68 -6.86 -9.33
N GLY A 119 7.00 -6.95 -9.50
CA GLY A 119 7.67 -6.91 -10.80
C GLY A 119 7.61 -5.56 -11.51
N ASN A 120 7.08 -4.49 -10.87
CA ASN A 120 6.93 -3.19 -11.52
C ASN A 120 8.29 -2.53 -11.78
N ALA A 121 8.67 -2.44 -13.05
CA ALA A 121 9.96 -1.95 -13.51
C ALA A 121 10.27 -0.48 -13.15
N SER A 122 9.26 0.34 -12.82
CA SER A 122 9.46 1.72 -12.38
C SER A 122 10.24 1.78 -11.07
N TYR A 123 9.85 0.99 -10.06
CA TYR A 123 10.55 0.94 -8.77
C TYR A 123 11.99 0.47 -8.94
N ARG A 124 12.22 -0.57 -9.76
CA ARG A 124 13.58 -1.02 -10.07
C ARG A 124 14.40 0.10 -10.68
N SER A 125 13.86 0.82 -11.65
CA SER A 125 14.58 1.92 -12.33
C SER A 125 14.98 3.02 -11.35
N GLU A 126 14.11 3.36 -10.39
CA GLU A 126 14.43 4.32 -9.33
C GLU A 126 15.48 3.79 -8.35
N VAL A 127 15.44 2.50 -7.98
CA VAL A 127 16.49 1.89 -7.14
C VAL A 127 17.83 1.94 -7.86
N LEU A 128 17.90 1.56 -9.14
CA LEU A 128 19.15 1.63 -9.91
C LEU A 128 19.72 3.06 -9.94
N ALA A 129 18.87 4.07 -10.15
CA ALA A 129 19.29 5.47 -10.13
C ALA A 129 19.78 5.93 -8.75
N ALA A 130 19.14 5.46 -7.67
CA ALA A 130 19.58 5.76 -6.31
C ALA A 130 20.93 5.10 -5.98
N ILE A 131 21.17 3.87 -6.45
CA ILE A 131 22.47 3.19 -6.29
C ILE A 131 23.58 3.96 -7.03
N ASP A 132 23.31 4.47 -8.22
CA ASP A 132 24.29 5.34 -8.91
C ASP A 132 24.55 6.64 -8.15
N ALA A 133 23.51 7.24 -7.56
CA ALA A 133 23.60 8.53 -6.90
C ALA A 133 24.22 8.46 -5.48
N VAL A 134 24.13 7.32 -4.80
CA VAL A 134 24.70 7.17 -3.44
C VAL A 134 26.22 7.00 -3.46
N MET A 135 26.78 6.46 -4.54
CA MET A 135 28.23 6.32 -4.68
C MET A 135 28.91 7.69 -4.74
N GLY A 136 29.74 7.98 -3.75
CA GLY A 136 30.42 9.27 -3.59
C GLY A 136 29.69 10.25 -2.67
N SER A 137 28.47 9.94 -2.18
CA SER A 137 27.76 10.78 -1.21
C SER A 137 28.21 10.55 0.24
N GLU A 138 29.07 9.56 0.48
CA GLU A 138 29.76 9.34 1.76
C GLU A 138 30.76 10.44 2.13
N ASN A 139 31.19 11.24 1.15
CA ASN A 139 32.26 12.23 1.32
C ASN A 139 31.93 13.26 2.39
N GLY A 140 32.81 13.38 3.39
CA GLY A 140 32.61 14.28 4.53
C GLY A 140 31.70 13.73 5.64
N GLY A 141 31.22 12.49 5.49
CA GLY A 141 30.45 11.79 6.50
C GLY A 141 31.28 11.21 7.63
N THR A 142 30.59 10.63 8.61
CA THR A 142 31.18 9.87 9.72
C THR A 142 30.89 8.38 9.53
N THR A 143 31.69 7.49 10.16
CA THR A 143 31.37 6.05 10.13
C THR A 143 29.99 5.72 10.72
N LEU A 144 29.42 6.58 11.58
CA LEU A 144 28.06 6.39 12.08
C LEU A 144 27.02 6.60 10.97
N ALA A 145 27.18 7.66 10.18
CA ALA A 145 26.30 7.94 9.03
C ALA A 145 26.37 6.81 8.00
N ILE A 146 27.60 6.42 7.62
CA ILE A 146 27.81 5.30 6.68
C ILE A 146 27.25 4.00 7.25
N GLY A 147 27.53 3.70 8.52
CA GLY A 147 27.06 2.49 9.18
C GLY A 147 25.54 2.38 9.24
N ARG A 148 24.83 3.49 9.43
CA ARG A 148 23.36 3.55 9.46
C ARG A 148 22.73 3.43 8.07
N GLY A 149 23.27 4.08 7.04
CA GLY A 149 22.61 4.10 5.73
C GLY A 149 22.97 2.94 4.80
N LEU A 150 24.22 2.47 4.83
CA LEU A 150 24.78 1.72 3.71
C LEU A 150 24.13 0.35 3.48
N SER A 151 23.82 -0.37 4.55
CA SER A 151 23.23 -1.71 4.46
C SER A 151 21.92 -1.75 3.68
N ALA A 152 21.06 -0.74 3.79
CA ALA A 152 19.79 -0.67 3.07
C ALA A 152 20.00 -0.60 1.55
N TYR A 153 20.96 0.19 1.09
CA TYR A 153 21.32 0.26 -0.34
C TYR A 153 21.90 -1.06 -0.85
N VAL A 154 22.75 -1.71 -0.06
CA VAL A 154 23.34 -3.01 -0.45
C VAL A 154 22.27 -4.09 -0.57
N ILE A 155 21.30 -4.13 0.36
CA ILE A 155 20.17 -5.06 0.31
C ILE A 155 19.25 -4.72 -0.88
N ALA A 156 19.00 -3.43 -1.14
CA ALA A 156 18.20 -3.01 -2.27
C ALA A 156 18.83 -3.43 -3.61
N ALA A 157 20.15 -3.27 -3.76
CA ALA A 157 20.91 -3.69 -4.93
C ALA A 157 20.82 -5.21 -5.17
N ASP A 158 20.92 -6.01 -4.09
CA ASP A 158 20.77 -7.46 -4.12
C ASP A 158 19.36 -7.86 -4.61
N LEU A 159 18.32 -7.26 -4.04
CA LEU A 159 16.91 -7.56 -4.38
C LEU A 159 16.53 -7.20 -5.82
N VAL A 160 17.05 -6.09 -6.36
CA VAL A 160 16.69 -5.66 -7.72
C VAL A 160 17.57 -6.28 -8.81
N GLY A 161 18.69 -6.87 -8.43
CA GLY A 161 19.71 -7.42 -9.33
C GLY A 161 20.28 -6.35 -10.27
N LEU A 162 21.45 -5.78 -9.91
CA LEU A 162 22.09 -4.74 -10.72
C LEU A 162 22.51 -5.25 -12.12
N PRO A 163 22.39 -4.41 -13.18
CA PRO A 163 23.02 -4.69 -14.47
C PRO A 163 24.53 -4.91 -14.33
N ALA A 164 25.12 -5.85 -15.06
CA ALA A 164 26.51 -6.29 -14.87
C ALA A 164 27.56 -5.15 -14.83
N ALA A 165 27.41 -4.12 -15.68
CA ALA A 165 28.32 -2.97 -15.67
C ALA A 165 28.19 -2.12 -14.40
N GLN A 166 26.95 -1.88 -13.95
CA GLN A 166 26.66 -1.15 -12.72
C GLN A 166 27.08 -1.96 -11.49
N ASP A 167 26.81 -3.27 -11.50
CA ASP A 167 27.23 -4.21 -10.44
C ASP A 167 28.75 -4.18 -10.25
N SER A 168 29.53 -4.21 -11.33
CA SER A 168 30.99 -4.13 -11.25
C SER A 168 31.46 -2.84 -10.56
N ILE A 169 30.88 -1.69 -10.94
CA ILE A 169 31.21 -0.39 -10.35
C ILE A 169 30.83 -0.36 -8.87
N PHE A 170 29.63 -0.84 -8.54
CA PHE A 170 29.12 -0.88 -7.18
C PHE A 170 30.01 -1.77 -6.30
N ARG A 171 30.40 -2.96 -6.76
CA ARG A 171 31.32 -3.86 -6.04
C ARG A 171 32.67 -3.20 -5.78
N ASP A 172 33.22 -2.46 -6.74
CA ASP A 172 34.48 -1.75 -6.57
C ASP A 172 34.38 -0.63 -5.54
N TRP A 173 33.27 0.13 -5.55
CA TRP A 173 32.99 1.14 -4.54
C TRP A 173 32.80 0.53 -3.14
N LEU A 174 32.05 -0.58 -3.02
CA LEU A 174 31.86 -1.29 -1.75
C LEU A 174 33.18 -1.75 -1.13
N ARG A 175 34.15 -2.20 -1.94
CA ARG A 175 35.50 -2.56 -1.44
C ARG A 175 36.24 -1.34 -0.89
N GLN A 176 36.11 -0.18 -1.53
CA GLN A 176 36.75 1.07 -1.11
C GLN A 176 36.13 1.60 0.18
N VAL A 177 34.81 1.86 0.18
CA VAL A 177 34.08 2.47 1.30
C VAL A 177 34.17 1.64 2.59
N ARG A 178 34.27 0.31 2.48
CA ARG A 178 34.48 -0.59 3.63
C ARG A 178 35.77 -0.28 4.39
N SER A 179 36.83 0.11 3.67
CA SER A 179 38.18 0.34 4.20
C SER A 179 38.55 1.81 4.38
N GLU A 180 37.73 2.71 3.85
CA GLU A 180 37.94 4.14 3.92
C GLU A 180 37.88 4.66 5.37
N LEU A 181 38.67 5.70 5.64
CA LEU A 181 38.75 6.33 6.95
C LEU A 181 37.88 7.59 6.99
N PHE A 182 36.82 7.54 7.80
CA PHE A 182 35.97 8.68 8.13
C PHE A 182 36.30 9.12 9.56
N GLU A 183 36.87 10.32 9.68
CA GLU A 183 37.38 10.87 10.95
C GLU A 183 38.36 9.93 11.68
N GLY A 184 39.19 9.21 10.91
CA GLY A 184 40.23 8.32 11.44
C GLY A 184 39.77 6.90 11.75
N TYR A 185 38.50 6.54 11.48
CA TYR A 185 37.98 5.19 11.65
C TYR A 185 37.40 4.66 10.35
N SER A 186 37.51 3.36 10.10
CA SER A 186 36.76 2.63 9.08
C SER A 186 35.57 1.90 9.67
N LEU A 187 34.64 1.42 8.83
CA LEU A 187 33.56 0.53 9.27
C LEU A 187 34.11 -0.68 10.06
N ARG A 188 35.25 -1.24 9.61
CA ARG A 188 35.94 -2.33 10.30
C ARG A 188 36.41 -1.93 11.69
N SER A 189 37.22 -0.87 11.80
CA SER A 189 37.77 -0.46 13.10
C SER A 189 36.68 -0.01 14.07
N THR A 190 35.63 0.66 13.58
CA THR A 190 34.51 1.09 14.42
C THR A 190 33.74 -0.11 14.96
N HIS A 191 33.38 -1.08 14.10
CA HIS A 191 32.69 -2.31 14.54
C HIS A 191 33.52 -3.08 15.58
N GLU A 192 34.85 -3.14 15.41
CA GLU A 192 35.73 -3.89 16.30
C GLU A 192 36.01 -3.17 17.63
N ILE A 193 36.02 -1.83 17.67
CA ILE A 193 36.39 -1.08 18.88
C ILE A 193 35.17 -0.62 19.69
N ARG A 194 34.01 -0.34 19.06
CA ARG A 194 32.85 0.27 19.74
C ARG A 194 31.82 -0.79 20.15
N PRO A 195 31.59 -1.03 21.47
CA PRO A 195 30.62 -2.03 21.95
C PRO A 195 29.17 -1.50 22.01
N ASN A 196 28.82 -0.51 21.20
CA ASN A 196 27.53 0.19 21.23
C ASN A 196 26.96 0.36 19.80
N ASN A 197 25.84 1.08 19.68
CA ASN A 197 25.09 1.27 18.43
C ASN A 197 25.98 1.67 17.26
N TRP A 198 26.98 2.53 17.50
CA TRP A 198 27.90 2.96 16.46
C TRP A 198 28.66 1.77 15.85
N GLY A 199 29.19 0.89 16.69
CA GLY A 199 29.85 -0.34 16.25
C GLY A 199 28.88 -1.32 15.60
N LEU A 200 27.67 -1.46 16.14
CA LEU A 200 26.68 -2.43 15.65
C LEU A 200 26.10 -2.05 14.28
N PHE A 201 25.82 -0.77 14.03
CA PHE A 201 25.46 -0.29 12.69
C PHE A 201 26.60 -0.48 11.69
N CYS A 202 27.85 -0.16 12.08
CA CYS A 202 29.01 -0.44 11.24
C CYS A 202 29.16 -1.95 10.94
N GLY A 203 28.90 -2.80 11.92
CA GLY A 203 28.89 -4.25 11.78
C GLY A 203 27.84 -4.74 10.80
N ALA A 204 26.60 -4.25 10.92
CA ALA A 204 25.50 -4.59 10.01
C ALA A 204 25.81 -4.19 8.55
N SER A 205 26.29 -2.96 8.33
CA SER A 205 26.72 -2.49 7.00
C SER A 205 27.90 -3.28 6.46
N ARG A 206 28.90 -3.57 7.31
CA ARG A 206 30.04 -4.43 6.95
C ARG A 206 29.57 -5.84 6.55
N ALA A 207 28.61 -6.42 7.26
CA ALA A 207 28.05 -7.73 6.95
C ALA A 207 27.28 -7.74 5.62
N ALA A 208 26.47 -6.71 5.36
CA ALA A 208 25.76 -6.57 4.09
C ALA A 208 26.74 -6.49 2.91
N ILE A 209 27.80 -5.68 3.03
CA ILE A 209 28.87 -5.58 2.02
C ILE A 209 29.50 -6.96 1.78
N CYS A 210 29.89 -7.67 2.83
CA CYS A 210 30.54 -8.97 2.71
C CYS A 210 29.62 -10.01 2.08
N ALA A 211 28.35 -9.99 2.44
CA ALA A 211 27.32 -10.85 1.85
C ALA A 211 27.15 -10.56 0.34
N TYR A 212 27.22 -9.31 -0.09
CA TYR A 212 27.13 -8.90 -1.50
C TYR A 212 28.39 -9.28 -2.29
N LEU A 213 29.57 -9.06 -1.69
CA LEU A 213 30.88 -9.33 -2.31
C LEU A 213 31.26 -10.81 -2.32
N GLY A 214 30.61 -11.65 -1.51
CA GLY A 214 30.99 -13.05 -1.32
C GLY A 214 32.26 -13.23 -0.50
N ASP A 215 32.56 -12.29 0.40
CA ASP A 215 33.77 -12.29 1.24
C ASP A 215 33.52 -13.10 2.53
N SER A 216 33.77 -14.41 2.45
CA SER A 216 33.52 -15.35 3.55
C SER A 216 34.47 -15.16 4.74
N ASP A 217 35.71 -14.74 4.49
CA ASP A 217 36.70 -14.57 5.55
C ASP A 217 36.37 -13.37 6.42
N GLU A 218 36.02 -12.25 5.79
CA GLU A 218 35.53 -11.07 6.51
C GLU A 218 34.19 -11.36 7.22
N MET A 219 33.31 -12.15 6.61
CA MET A 219 32.06 -12.60 7.26
C MET A 219 32.32 -13.37 8.56
N ALA A 220 33.32 -14.26 8.57
CA ALA A 220 33.68 -15.02 9.77
C ALA A 220 34.28 -14.13 10.87
N ARG A 221 35.07 -13.11 10.48
CA ARG A 221 35.56 -12.11 11.43
C ARG A 221 34.42 -11.33 12.07
N ILE A 222 33.47 -10.87 11.27
CA ILE A 222 32.27 -10.16 11.74
C ILE A 222 31.48 -11.02 12.74
N ALA A 223 31.34 -12.32 12.45
CA ALA A 223 30.65 -13.27 13.32
C ALA A 223 31.29 -13.36 14.71
N LEU A 224 32.63 -13.41 14.79
CA LEU A 224 33.35 -13.44 16.06
C LEU A 224 33.14 -12.16 16.87
N VAL A 225 33.16 -11.00 16.21
CA VAL A 225 32.94 -9.69 16.87
C VAL A 225 31.53 -9.62 17.47
N LEU A 226 30.50 -10.02 16.71
CA LEU A 226 29.14 -10.10 17.26
C LEU A 226 29.07 -11.09 18.43
N LYS A 227 29.66 -12.28 18.29
CA LYS A 227 29.62 -13.30 19.35
C LYS A 227 30.26 -12.80 20.65
N GLY A 228 31.38 -12.08 20.56
CA GLY A 228 31.99 -11.43 21.71
C GLY A 228 31.16 -10.29 22.28
N TRP A 229 30.47 -9.53 21.45
CA TRP A 229 29.52 -8.50 21.92
C TRP A 229 28.35 -9.14 22.70
N LEU A 230 27.83 -10.27 22.24
CA LEU A 230 26.75 -10.99 22.91
C LEU A 230 27.16 -11.61 24.26
N GLY A 231 28.46 -11.75 24.54
CA GLY A 231 28.97 -12.26 25.83
C GLY A 231 30.24 -13.11 25.74
N ASP A 232 30.55 -13.70 24.57
CA ASP A 232 31.66 -14.66 24.42
C ASP A 232 33.02 -13.95 24.27
N ARG A 233 33.61 -13.54 25.39
CA ARG A 233 34.94 -12.89 25.39
C ARG A 233 36.05 -13.77 24.81
N SER A 234 35.87 -15.08 24.74
CA SER A 234 36.86 -15.97 24.11
C SER A 234 36.84 -15.87 22.58
N ALA A 235 35.68 -15.53 22.00
CA ALA A 235 35.54 -15.27 20.58
C ALA A 235 36.09 -13.88 20.21
N TYR A 236 35.74 -12.85 21.00
CA TYR A 236 36.23 -11.50 20.79
C TYR A 236 36.13 -10.62 22.04
N SER A 237 37.19 -9.87 22.35
CA SER A 237 37.24 -8.98 23.53
C SER A 237 37.94 -7.64 23.27
N GLY A 238 38.09 -7.24 22.00
CA GLY A 238 38.86 -6.05 21.60
C GLY A 238 38.15 -4.71 21.77
N PHE A 239 36.95 -4.70 22.36
CA PHE A 239 36.15 -3.49 22.55
C PHE A 239 36.75 -2.52 23.57
N SER A 240 36.56 -1.23 23.34
CA SER A 240 36.83 -0.15 24.30
C SER A 240 35.51 0.32 24.92
N TYR A 241 35.26 -0.07 26.16
CA TYR A 241 34.08 0.32 26.92
C TYR A 241 34.22 1.70 27.57
N GLY A 242 33.10 2.39 27.78
CA GLY A 242 33.02 3.58 28.62
C GLY A 242 32.92 3.23 30.12
N GLU A 243 32.14 3.98 30.87
CA GLU A 243 31.91 3.72 32.30
C GLU A 243 31.27 2.35 32.52
N LEU A 244 31.87 1.54 33.38
CA LEU A 244 31.47 0.14 33.61
C LEU A 244 30.33 -0.02 34.62
N TRP A 245 29.56 1.04 34.89
CA TRP A 245 28.58 1.09 35.98
C TRP A 245 27.47 0.05 35.89
N TRP A 246 27.16 -0.42 34.68
CA TRP A 246 26.11 -1.40 34.41
C TRP A 246 26.64 -2.79 34.06
N GLN A 247 27.97 -2.97 34.07
CA GLN A 247 28.59 -4.28 33.85
C GLN A 247 28.38 -5.16 35.08
N ALA A 248 27.89 -6.38 34.89
CA ALA A 248 27.80 -7.36 35.97
C ALA A 248 29.19 -7.78 36.48
N ASP A 249 30.18 -7.85 35.57
CA ASP A 249 31.59 -8.05 35.89
C ASP A 249 32.44 -6.96 35.22
N PRO A 250 32.74 -5.85 35.93
CA PRO A 250 33.58 -4.78 35.40
C PRO A 250 35.01 -5.21 35.04
N ALA A 251 35.52 -6.34 35.55
CA ALA A 251 36.83 -6.85 35.16
C ALA A 251 36.80 -7.51 33.78
N ASN A 252 35.63 -7.98 33.35
CA ASN A 252 35.41 -8.69 32.08
C ASN A 252 34.18 -8.12 31.35
N PRO A 253 34.22 -6.86 30.89
CA PRO A 253 33.05 -6.19 30.33
C PRO A 253 32.55 -6.85 29.04
N VAL A 254 31.23 -6.84 28.83
CA VAL A 254 30.56 -7.45 27.67
C VAL A 254 29.55 -6.48 27.06
N GLY A 255 29.11 -6.74 25.83
CA GLY A 255 28.09 -5.94 25.15
C GLY A 255 26.68 -6.22 25.67
N ILE A 256 26.37 -7.48 26.01
CA ILE A 256 25.17 -7.91 26.74
C ILE A 256 25.59 -8.68 28.00
N ASN A 257 25.03 -8.31 29.15
CA ASN A 257 25.30 -9.00 30.41
C ASN A 257 24.85 -10.48 30.37
N PRO A 258 25.63 -11.42 30.93
CA PRO A 258 25.35 -12.86 30.83
C PRO A 258 24.06 -13.29 31.55
N ALA A 259 23.57 -14.49 31.19
CA ALA A 259 22.39 -15.10 31.80
C ALA A 259 22.51 -15.18 33.34
N GLY A 260 21.45 -14.82 34.04
CA GLY A 260 21.37 -14.86 35.51
C GLY A 260 22.22 -13.81 36.24
N SER A 261 22.85 -12.87 35.53
CA SER A 261 23.68 -11.84 36.15
C SER A 261 22.86 -10.84 36.99
N THR A 262 23.44 -10.40 38.11
CA THR A 262 22.80 -9.45 39.03
C THR A 262 23.75 -8.33 39.43
N LEU A 263 23.22 -7.13 39.65
CA LEU A 263 23.95 -6.00 40.19
C LEU A 263 23.12 -5.38 41.32
N ASN A 264 23.72 -5.23 42.51
CA ASN A 264 23.04 -4.77 43.73
C ASN A 264 21.71 -5.47 44.04
N GLY A 265 21.63 -6.78 43.76
CA GLY A 265 20.43 -7.60 44.01
C GLY A 265 19.32 -7.49 42.96
N HIS A 266 19.51 -6.68 41.91
CA HIS A 266 18.59 -6.60 40.77
C HIS A 266 19.13 -7.39 39.59
N SER A 267 18.24 -7.99 38.79
CA SER A 267 18.63 -8.65 37.55
C SER A 267 19.15 -7.62 36.55
N VAL A 268 20.35 -7.88 36.03
CA VAL A 268 20.94 -7.16 34.89
C VAL A 268 21.21 -8.09 33.71
N ASP A 269 20.65 -9.31 33.76
CA ASP A 269 20.65 -10.26 32.65
C ASP A 269 20.00 -9.62 31.41
N GLY A 270 20.73 -9.61 30.29
CA GLY A 270 20.26 -9.03 29.04
C GLY A 270 20.47 -7.51 28.93
N VAL A 271 20.93 -6.82 29.97
CA VAL A 271 21.26 -5.38 29.89
C VAL A 271 22.38 -5.18 28.88
N LEU A 272 22.26 -4.13 28.04
CA LEU A 272 23.33 -3.62 27.18
C LEU A 272 24.12 -2.54 27.95
N PRO A 273 25.25 -2.85 28.61
CA PRO A 273 25.80 -1.96 29.64
C PRO A 273 26.38 -0.66 29.07
N ASP A 274 27.02 -0.70 27.89
CA ASP A 274 27.61 0.49 27.26
C ASP A 274 26.54 1.47 26.71
N GLU A 275 25.32 0.98 26.49
CA GLU A 275 24.18 1.84 26.16
C GLU A 275 23.50 2.36 27.42
N GLN A 276 23.24 1.48 28.38
CA GLN A 276 22.54 1.84 29.62
C GLN A 276 23.31 2.87 30.47
N ARG A 277 24.65 2.87 30.44
CA ARG A 277 25.47 3.87 31.14
C ARG A 277 25.24 5.31 30.69
N ARG A 278 24.68 5.53 29.49
CA ARG A 278 24.39 6.89 28.99
C ARG A 278 23.33 7.61 29.82
N ALA A 279 22.50 6.86 30.53
CA ALA A 279 21.57 7.38 31.51
C ALA A 279 22.18 7.59 32.92
N GLY A 280 23.49 7.39 33.08
CA GLY A 280 24.23 7.56 34.32
C GLY A 280 24.58 6.25 35.03
N ALA A 281 25.07 6.38 36.26
CA ALA A 281 25.46 5.26 37.10
C ALA A 281 24.26 4.34 37.43
N PHE A 282 24.57 3.11 37.85
CA PHE A 282 23.54 2.13 38.19
C PHE A 282 22.48 2.70 39.15
N ALA A 283 21.22 2.61 38.75
CA ALA A 283 20.07 3.10 39.49
C ALA A 283 18.87 2.17 39.29
N TRP A 284 17.99 2.13 40.28
CA TRP A 284 16.74 1.36 40.23
C TRP A 284 15.54 2.23 40.69
N PRO A 285 14.39 2.25 39.97
CA PRO A 285 14.12 1.55 38.71
C PRO A 285 15.07 1.96 37.58
N PRO A 286 15.33 1.10 36.58
CA PRO A 286 16.27 1.42 35.51
C PRO A 286 15.83 2.69 34.76
N PRO A 287 16.73 3.64 34.50
CA PRO A 287 16.39 4.79 33.68
C PRO A 287 16.16 4.36 32.23
N LYS A 288 15.19 4.99 31.57
CA LYS A 288 14.81 4.71 30.18
C LYS A 288 15.73 5.49 29.24
N GLU A 289 16.43 4.80 28.35
CA GLU A 289 17.42 5.36 27.43
C GLU A 289 17.29 4.71 26.06
N ASN A 290 17.01 5.49 25.01
CA ASN A 290 16.68 4.99 23.68
C ASN A 290 17.87 4.31 23.00
N TYR A 291 19.12 4.63 23.38
CA TYR A 291 20.29 4.00 22.77
C TYR A 291 20.35 2.48 22.95
N VAL A 292 19.65 1.89 23.94
CA VAL A 292 19.52 0.43 24.05
C VAL A 292 18.80 -0.15 22.84
N TYR A 293 17.77 0.54 22.32
CA TYR A 293 17.07 0.14 21.12
C TYR A 293 17.88 0.45 19.86
N GLU A 294 18.57 1.61 19.78
CA GLU A 294 19.48 1.88 18.66
C GLU A 294 20.59 0.82 18.53
N GLY A 295 21.14 0.35 19.66
CA GLY A 295 22.09 -0.75 19.68
C GLY A 295 21.46 -2.04 19.14
N LEU A 296 20.25 -2.37 19.58
CA LEU A 296 19.50 -3.53 19.10
C LEU A 296 19.10 -3.44 17.62
N GLN A 297 18.89 -2.25 17.04
CA GLN A 297 18.66 -2.07 15.61
C GLN A 297 19.84 -2.61 14.80
N GLY A 298 21.06 -2.15 15.10
CA GLY A 298 22.28 -2.67 14.46
C GLY A 298 22.53 -4.14 14.75
N ALA A 299 22.33 -4.58 16.00
CA ALA A 299 22.58 -5.97 16.41
C ALA A 299 21.64 -6.98 15.74
N LEU A 300 20.33 -6.70 15.70
CA LEU A 300 19.36 -7.57 15.04
C LEU A 300 19.59 -7.58 13.53
N MET A 301 20.01 -6.46 12.96
CA MET A 301 20.34 -6.42 11.54
C MET A 301 21.54 -7.32 11.23
N LEU A 302 22.62 -7.14 11.99
CA LEU A 302 23.84 -7.93 11.87
C LEU A 302 23.58 -9.43 12.12
N ALA A 303 22.83 -9.76 13.18
CA ALA A 303 22.51 -11.14 13.55
C ALA A 303 21.70 -11.85 12.46
N THR A 304 20.73 -11.16 11.84
CA THR A 304 19.92 -11.71 10.74
C THR A 304 20.77 -12.02 9.50
N ILE A 305 21.66 -11.10 9.09
CA ILE A 305 22.54 -11.33 7.93
C ILE A 305 23.47 -12.52 8.18
N LEU A 306 24.09 -12.58 9.35
CA LEU A 306 24.93 -13.71 9.76
C LEU A 306 24.14 -15.02 9.86
N HIS A 307 22.90 -14.97 10.37
CA HIS A 307 22.02 -16.12 10.41
C HIS A 307 21.78 -16.70 9.02
N ARG A 308 21.53 -15.85 8.03
CA ARG A 308 21.36 -16.31 6.65
C ARG A 308 22.62 -16.97 6.09
N ARG A 309 23.80 -16.55 6.56
CA ARG A 309 25.11 -17.09 6.21
C ARG A 309 25.56 -18.30 7.04
N GLY A 310 24.67 -18.91 7.82
CA GLY A 310 24.96 -20.18 8.50
C GLY A 310 25.22 -20.09 10.00
N TYR A 311 25.42 -18.88 10.54
CA TYR A 311 25.77 -18.71 11.95
C TYR A 311 24.53 -18.78 12.85
N ASP A 312 24.52 -19.60 13.91
CA ASP A 312 23.40 -19.68 14.89
C ASP A 312 23.31 -18.45 15.82
N THR A 313 23.34 -17.24 15.26
CA THR A 313 23.40 -15.97 16.01
C THR A 313 22.28 -15.79 17.03
N PHE A 314 21.09 -16.31 16.75
CA PHE A 314 19.95 -16.25 17.66
C PHE A 314 20.03 -17.28 18.81
N GLU A 315 20.91 -18.28 18.75
CA GLU A 315 21.13 -19.23 19.85
C GLU A 315 22.35 -18.88 20.72
N TRP A 316 23.15 -17.89 20.31
CA TRP A 316 24.40 -17.55 21.00
C TRP A 316 24.16 -16.92 22.38
N GLU A 317 25.08 -17.24 23.30
CA GLU A 317 25.14 -16.72 24.66
C GLU A 317 23.78 -16.77 25.36
N ASP A 318 23.16 -17.96 25.38
CA ASP A 318 21.85 -18.25 26.00
C ASP A 318 20.70 -17.41 25.42
N GLN A 319 20.70 -17.18 24.10
CA GLN A 319 19.74 -16.32 23.39
C GLN A 319 19.84 -14.85 23.81
N ALA A 320 21.05 -14.27 23.74
CA ALA A 320 21.38 -12.91 24.23
C ALA A 320 20.44 -11.81 23.76
N LEU A 321 20.04 -11.84 22.48
CA LEU A 321 19.13 -10.85 21.94
C LEU A 321 17.71 -10.99 22.54
N LEU A 322 17.21 -12.21 22.75
CA LEU A 322 15.92 -12.43 23.41
C LEU A 322 15.94 -11.98 24.87
N ARG A 323 17.03 -12.26 25.60
CA ARG A 323 17.16 -11.82 27.00
C ARG A 323 17.20 -10.30 27.12
N ALA A 324 17.85 -9.59 26.18
CA ALA A 324 17.80 -8.13 26.15
C ALA A 324 16.37 -7.60 26.01
N PHE A 325 15.58 -8.17 25.11
CA PHE A 325 14.15 -7.82 24.97
C PHE A 325 13.35 -8.17 26.23
N ASN A 326 13.56 -9.35 26.81
CA ASN A 326 12.91 -9.74 28.07
C ASN A 326 13.22 -8.76 29.20
N TRP A 327 14.47 -8.33 29.34
CA TRP A 327 14.85 -7.34 30.35
C TRP A 327 14.15 -5.99 30.13
N LEU A 328 14.17 -5.48 28.89
CA LEU A 328 13.52 -4.21 28.55
C LEU A 328 12.01 -4.23 28.82
N TYR A 329 11.33 -5.31 28.45
CA TYR A 329 9.88 -5.43 28.60
C TYR A 329 9.45 -5.77 30.03
N GLN A 330 10.19 -6.64 30.73
CA GLN A 330 9.73 -7.22 32.00
C GLN A 330 10.40 -6.60 33.23
N GLN A 331 11.64 -6.11 33.10
CA GLN A 331 12.41 -5.54 34.23
C GLN A 331 12.47 -4.02 34.18
N ALA A 332 12.72 -3.44 33.00
CA ALA A 332 12.85 -1.99 32.83
C ALA A 332 11.52 -1.26 32.55
N ASP A 333 10.42 -1.99 32.29
CA ASP A 333 9.13 -1.43 31.86
C ASP A 333 9.30 -0.42 30.71
N PHE A 334 10.07 -0.81 29.70
CA PHE A 334 10.46 0.05 28.61
C PHE A 334 10.29 -0.67 27.26
N PRO A 335 9.05 -0.91 26.81
CA PRO A 335 8.78 -1.57 25.53
C PRO A 335 9.17 -0.70 24.33
N ALA A 336 9.41 -1.32 23.18
CA ALA A 336 9.79 -0.63 21.96
C ALA A 336 8.69 0.34 21.49
N ALA A 337 9.08 1.54 21.05
CA ALA A 337 8.16 2.59 20.62
C ALA A 337 8.69 3.30 19.37
N ALA A 338 7.81 4.05 18.69
CA ALA A 338 8.16 4.83 17.49
C ALA A 338 8.95 3.99 16.45
N GLU A 339 10.16 4.44 16.09
CA GLU A 339 11.05 3.83 15.10
C GLU A 339 11.72 2.52 15.56
N ASP A 340 11.50 2.08 16.81
CA ASP A 340 12.06 0.83 17.32
C ASP A 340 11.09 -0.36 17.17
N ARG A 341 9.83 -0.10 16.79
CA ARG A 341 8.76 -1.12 16.74
C ARG A 341 9.01 -2.20 15.71
N TRP A 342 9.75 -1.90 14.64
CA TRP A 342 10.10 -2.90 13.62
C TRP A 342 10.93 -4.05 14.21
N LEU A 343 11.70 -3.82 15.27
CA LEU A 343 12.51 -4.87 15.91
C LEU A 343 11.66 -6.00 16.50
N VAL A 344 10.44 -5.68 16.92
CA VAL A 344 9.52 -6.62 17.58
C VAL A 344 9.13 -7.76 16.64
N HIS A 345 8.92 -7.46 15.36
CA HIS A 345 8.57 -8.49 14.37
C HIS A 345 9.75 -9.41 14.07
N VAL A 346 10.99 -8.89 14.09
CA VAL A 346 12.20 -9.70 13.94
C VAL A 346 12.39 -10.64 15.13
N ILE A 347 12.30 -10.12 16.36
CA ILE A 347 12.52 -10.95 17.56
C ILE A 347 11.44 -12.04 17.68
N ASN A 348 10.17 -11.71 17.42
CA ASN A 348 9.09 -12.69 17.44
C ASN A 348 9.27 -13.77 16.38
N HIS A 349 9.72 -13.41 15.18
CA HIS A 349 9.95 -14.37 14.11
C HIS A 349 11.04 -15.38 14.45
N PHE A 350 12.21 -14.92 14.91
CA PHE A 350 13.34 -15.82 15.18
C PHE A 350 13.20 -16.64 16.46
N TYR A 351 12.50 -16.12 17.48
CA TYR A 351 12.37 -16.79 18.78
C TYR A 351 10.99 -17.41 19.05
N GLY A 352 9.99 -17.17 18.19
CA GLY A 352 8.60 -17.55 18.47
C GLY A 352 8.01 -16.83 19.69
N SER A 353 8.58 -15.69 20.08
CA SER A 353 8.07 -14.87 21.18
C SER A 353 6.79 -14.13 20.79
N ALA A 354 6.08 -13.61 21.79
CA ALA A 354 4.81 -12.91 21.62
C ALA A 354 4.87 -11.46 22.17
N PHE A 355 5.97 -10.76 21.93
CA PHE A 355 6.03 -9.33 22.25
C PHE A 355 5.03 -8.59 21.35
N ARG A 356 4.32 -7.61 21.91
CA ARG A 356 3.32 -6.87 21.15
C ARG A 356 3.98 -6.02 20.05
N GLY A 357 3.70 -6.36 18.79
CA GLY A 357 4.13 -5.61 17.60
C GLY A 357 2.94 -4.94 16.93
N GLU A 358 3.01 -3.62 16.75
CA GLU A 358 1.98 -2.87 16.01
C GLU A 358 2.11 -3.08 14.49
N ILE A 359 1.01 -2.94 13.75
CA ILE A 359 0.98 -3.00 12.28
C ILE A 359 0.08 -1.85 11.78
N PRO A 360 0.58 -0.94 10.92
CA PRO A 360 1.92 -0.92 10.35
C PRO A 360 2.97 -0.39 11.34
N THR A 361 4.23 -0.78 11.15
CA THR A 361 5.36 -0.18 11.88
C THR A 361 6.01 0.96 11.11
N THR A 362 6.59 1.93 11.84
CA THR A 362 7.49 2.91 11.23
C THR A 362 8.84 2.23 10.97
N PRO A 363 9.43 2.41 9.77
CA PRO A 363 10.81 1.96 9.52
C PRO A 363 11.79 2.62 10.49
N GLY A 364 12.84 1.90 10.88
CA GLY A 364 13.94 2.44 11.67
C GLY A 364 15.12 2.85 10.82
N LYS A 365 16.30 2.87 11.43
CA LYS A 365 17.56 3.13 10.73
C LYS A 365 18.01 1.85 10.04
N SER A 366 18.51 1.94 8.81
CA SER A 366 19.00 0.80 8.00
C SER A 366 17.97 -0.24 7.53
N ALA A 367 16.88 -0.43 8.25
CA ALA A 367 15.90 -1.48 8.01
C ALA A 367 14.48 -1.04 8.42
N GLY A 368 13.47 -1.71 7.88
CA GLY A 368 12.07 -1.42 8.15
C GLY A 368 11.14 -2.42 7.48
N PHE A 369 9.83 -2.17 7.61
CA PHE A 369 8.76 -3.00 7.02
C PHE A 369 8.79 -4.47 7.47
N THR A 370 9.32 -4.72 8.68
CA THR A 370 9.44 -6.06 9.23
C THR A 370 8.12 -6.63 9.72
N ASP A 371 7.13 -5.78 9.98
CA ASP A 371 5.73 -6.17 10.09
C ASP A 371 5.22 -6.85 8.82
N TRP A 372 5.63 -6.38 7.64
CA TRP A 372 5.31 -7.05 6.39
C TRP A 372 6.19 -8.27 6.11
N LEU A 373 7.50 -8.20 6.39
CA LEU A 373 8.44 -9.30 6.12
C LEU A 373 8.28 -10.48 7.08
N TYR A 374 7.99 -10.21 8.35
CA TYR A 374 8.08 -11.18 9.44
C TYR A 374 6.83 -11.21 10.33
N GLY A 375 5.94 -10.23 10.21
CA GLY A 375 4.71 -10.18 10.99
C GLY A 375 3.71 -11.29 10.62
N PRO A 376 2.78 -11.61 11.53
CA PRO A 376 1.74 -12.58 11.26
C PRO A 376 0.82 -12.08 10.14
N HIS A 377 0.48 -12.97 9.21
CA HIS A 377 -0.51 -12.72 8.17
C HIS A 377 -1.60 -13.80 8.25
N PHE A 378 -2.85 -13.37 8.15
CA PHE A 378 -4.02 -14.23 8.29
C PHE A 378 -4.90 -14.15 7.04
N ASN A 379 -5.52 -15.27 6.69
CA ASN A 379 -6.44 -15.35 5.56
C ASN A 379 -7.85 -14.92 6.00
N LEU A 380 -8.42 -13.92 5.34
CA LEU A 380 -9.86 -13.60 5.43
C LEU A 380 -10.60 -14.18 4.22
N THR A 381 -11.34 -15.27 4.44
CA THR A 381 -12.17 -15.91 3.43
C THR A 381 -13.59 -15.37 3.50
N LEU A 382 -14.05 -14.73 2.42
CA LEU A 382 -15.41 -14.20 2.30
C LEU A 382 -16.24 -15.12 1.38
N GLN A 383 -17.41 -15.53 1.85
CA GLN A 383 -18.33 -16.43 1.14
C GLN A 383 -19.74 -15.84 1.10
N THR A 384 -20.55 -16.29 0.15
CA THR A 384 -21.97 -15.91 0.08
C THR A 384 -22.85 -17.13 -0.21
N THR A 385 -24.10 -17.09 0.28
CA THR A 385 -25.18 -17.95 -0.22
C THR A 385 -26.24 -17.07 -0.88
N GLY A 386 -26.82 -17.49 -2.01
CA GLY A 386 -27.76 -16.65 -2.75
C GLY A 386 -27.07 -15.62 -3.64
N SER A 387 -27.80 -14.63 -4.15
CA SER A 387 -27.21 -13.59 -5.00
C SER A 387 -26.86 -12.37 -4.15
N GLY A 388 -25.58 -12.00 -4.15
CA GLY A 388 -25.03 -10.89 -3.36
C GLY A 388 -23.51 -10.97 -3.24
N HIS A 389 -22.90 -9.95 -2.65
CA HIS A 389 -21.46 -9.91 -2.38
C HIS A 389 -21.16 -9.28 -1.02
N ILE A 390 -19.93 -9.45 -0.56
CA ILE A 390 -19.41 -8.82 0.66
C ILE A 390 -18.42 -7.75 0.24
N GLN A 391 -18.60 -6.53 0.73
CA GLN A 391 -17.66 -5.43 0.57
C GLN A 391 -16.88 -5.23 1.88
N PRO A 392 -15.57 -5.58 1.92
CA PRO A 392 -14.73 -5.31 3.06
C PRO A 392 -14.14 -3.90 3.01
N ILE A 393 -14.04 -3.25 4.16
CA ILE A 393 -13.35 -1.97 4.36
C ILE A 393 -12.45 -2.11 5.59
N SER A 394 -11.16 -1.81 5.43
CA SER A 394 -10.24 -1.77 6.58
C SER A 394 -10.51 -0.51 7.42
N LEU A 395 -10.75 -0.70 8.72
CA LEU A 395 -10.90 0.38 9.70
C LEU A 395 -9.61 0.65 10.48
N GLY A 396 -8.50 0.01 10.11
CA GLY A 396 -7.23 0.09 10.82
C GLY A 396 -7.05 -1.10 11.76
N HIS A 397 -6.58 -0.84 12.98
CA HIS A 397 -6.24 -1.87 13.96
C HIS A 397 -6.80 -1.55 15.34
N ASP A 398 -6.95 -2.58 16.18
CA ASP A 398 -7.38 -2.43 17.56
C ASP A 398 -6.23 -2.01 18.49
N GLY A 399 -6.53 -1.99 19.79
CA GLY A 399 -5.56 -1.70 20.85
C GLY A 399 -4.54 -2.81 21.11
N ASN A 400 -4.58 -3.92 20.37
CA ASN A 400 -3.58 -4.99 20.39
C ASN A 400 -2.74 -5.00 19.11
N GLY A 401 -3.20 -4.34 18.04
CA GLY A 401 -2.56 -4.33 16.72
C GLY A 401 -3.23 -5.27 15.72
N ASP A 402 -4.35 -5.90 16.08
CA ASP A 402 -5.12 -6.77 15.19
C ASP A 402 -5.94 -5.93 14.20
N ALA A 403 -6.00 -6.34 12.94
CA ALA A 403 -6.74 -5.60 11.92
C ALA A 403 -8.26 -5.62 12.21
N ILE A 404 -8.91 -4.46 12.08
CA ILE A 404 -10.37 -4.32 12.18
C ILE A 404 -10.91 -4.10 10.76
N ILE A 405 -11.79 -4.98 10.32
CA ILE A 405 -12.43 -4.92 9.00
C ILE A 405 -13.94 -4.72 9.19
N GLU A 406 -14.52 -3.70 8.57
CA GLU A 406 -15.96 -3.56 8.40
C GLU A 406 -16.40 -4.37 7.17
N LEU A 407 -17.36 -5.27 7.35
CA LEU A 407 -17.95 -6.07 6.30
C LEU A 407 -19.38 -5.57 6.04
N THR A 408 -19.63 -5.15 4.80
CA THR A 408 -20.97 -4.80 4.32
C THR A 408 -21.49 -5.91 3.42
N ALA A 409 -22.61 -6.55 3.79
CA ALA A 409 -23.32 -7.45 2.91
C ALA A 409 -24.17 -6.62 1.94
N VAL A 410 -23.97 -6.81 0.63
CA VAL A 410 -24.73 -6.15 -0.42
C VAL A 410 -25.57 -7.21 -1.14
N PRO A 411 -26.89 -7.28 -0.85
CA PRO A 411 -27.77 -8.21 -1.55
C PRO A 411 -27.78 -7.98 -3.05
N GLY A 412 -27.92 -9.07 -3.80
CA GLY A 412 -28.26 -9.01 -5.21
C GLY A 412 -29.62 -8.33 -5.43
N SER A 413 -29.89 -7.94 -6.68
CA SER A 413 -31.11 -7.19 -7.01
C SER A 413 -32.37 -7.93 -6.53
N GLY A 414 -32.97 -7.39 -5.46
CA GLY A 414 -34.20 -7.90 -4.87
C GLY A 414 -34.04 -9.01 -3.83
N ASP A 415 -32.84 -9.56 -3.62
CA ASP A 415 -32.57 -10.51 -2.55
C ASP A 415 -32.56 -9.79 -1.18
N ASN A 416 -32.82 -10.55 -0.12
CA ASN A 416 -32.68 -10.06 1.26
C ASN A 416 -31.34 -10.52 1.83
N PHE A 417 -30.73 -9.69 2.68
CA PHE A 417 -29.67 -10.14 3.58
C PHE A 417 -30.31 -10.79 4.81
N ASP A 418 -30.06 -12.08 5.01
CA ASP A 418 -30.61 -12.87 6.11
C ASP A 418 -29.71 -12.85 7.35
N GLY A 419 -28.40 -12.59 7.19
CA GLY A 419 -27.43 -12.51 8.27
C GLY A 419 -26.05 -13.03 7.91
N TRP A 420 -25.13 -12.95 8.87
CA TRP A 420 -23.77 -13.47 8.81
C TRP A 420 -23.69 -14.86 9.45
N SER A 421 -22.71 -15.65 9.02
CA SER A 421 -22.28 -16.89 9.68
C SER A 421 -20.76 -17.10 9.54
N GLY A 422 -20.21 -18.04 10.32
CA GLY A 422 -18.77 -18.25 10.44
C GLY A 422 -18.19 -17.41 11.58
N ASP A 423 -17.15 -16.62 11.29
CA ASP A 423 -16.50 -15.73 12.25
C ASP A 423 -17.26 -14.41 12.52
N LEU A 424 -18.32 -14.13 11.76
CA LEU A 424 -19.36 -13.15 12.10
C LEU A 424 -20.72 -13.85 12.29
N SER A 425 -21.63 -13.21 13.02
CA SER A 425 -22.97 -13.75 13.25
C SER A 425 -24.02 -12.64 13.44
N GLY A 426 -25.30 -13.00 13.27
CA GLY A 426 -26.40 -12.05 13.42
C GLY A 426 -26.68 -11.28 12.14
N SER A 427 -27.48 -10.21 12.22
CA SER A 427 -28.00 -9.48 11.06
C SER A 427 -27.56 -8.01 11.03
N LEU A 428 -26.58 -7.62 11.85
CA LEU A 428 -26.02 -6.28 11.80
C LEU A 428 -25.31 -6.09 10.45
N ASN A 429 -25.59 -5.00 9.74
CA ASN A 429 -25.01 -4.74 8.43
C ASN A 429 -24.94 -3.23 8.18
N PRO A 430 -23.75 -2.62 8.04
CA PRO A 430 -22.43 -3.25 8.14
C PRO A 430 -22.10 -3.78 9.55
N ASP A 431 -21.17 -4.73 9.66
CA ASP A 431 -20.65 -5.28 10.93
C ASP A 431 -19.11 -5.35 10.93
N THR A 432 -18.49 -5.32 12.11
CA THR A 432 -17.03 -5.26 12.28
C THR A 432 -16.44 -6.59 12.72
N LEU A 433 -15.34 -7.00 12.09
CA LEU A 433 -14.57 -8.20 12.38
C LEU A 433 -13.14 -7.84 12.81
N VAL A 434 -12.65 -8.44 13.89
CA VAL A 434 -11.24 -8.39 14.28
C VAL A 434 -10.51 -9.60 13.71
N VAL A 435 -9.46 -9.38 12.92
CA VAL A 435 -8.67 -10.41 12.24
C VAL A 435 -7.40 -10.71 13.04
N ASN A 436 -7.54 -11.62 14.00
CA ASN A 436 -6.47 -12.10 14.90
C ASN A 436 -6.09 -13.57 14.67
N GLY A 437 -6.41 -14.07 13.48
CA GLY A 437 -6.27 -15.46 13.05
C GLY A 437 -6.94 -15.61 11.68
N ASP A 438 -6.78 -16.76 11.02
CA ASP A 438 -7.55 -17.07 9.81
C ASP A 438 -9.05 -16.97 10.10
N LYS A 439 -9.78 -16.26 9.24
CA LYS A 439 -11.21 -15.99 9.35
C LYS A 439 -11.98 -16.50 8.14
N VAL A 440 -13.17 -17.01 8.36
CA VAL A 440 -14.15 -17.37 7.34
C VAL A 440 -15.48 -16.71 7.69
N VAL A 441 -15.93 -15.78 6.86
CA VAL A 441 -17.23 -15.10 7.01
C VAL A 441 -18.12 -15.39 5.81
N THR A 442 -19.36 -15.79 6.06
CA THR A 442 -20.37 -16.02 5.03
C THR A 442 -21.55 -15.06 5.19
N ALA A 443 -21.88 -14.31 4.15
CA ALA A 443 -23.12 -13.55 4.05
C ALA A 443 -24.24 -14.42 3.48
N LEU A 444 -25.37 -14.48 4.18
CA LEU A 444 -26.52 -15.26 3.78
C LEU A 444 -27.53 -14.35 3.05
N PHE A 445 -27.84 -14.67 1.80
CA PHE A 445 -28.88 -14.01 1.02
C PHE A 445 -30.00 -14.98 0.62
N SER A 446 -31.24 -14.50 0.66
CA SER A 446 -32.42 -15.23 0.19
C SER A 446 -33.14 -14.51 -0.95
N ALA A 447 -33.68 -15.30 -1.87
CA ALA A 447 -34.53 -14.79 -2.93
C ALA A 447 -35.80 -14.14 -2.34
N PRO A 448 -36.32 -13.06 -2.96
CA PRO A 448 -37.52 -12.40 -2.50
C PRO A 448 -38.76 -13.28 -2.62
N THR A 449 -39.67 -13.16 -1.65
CA THR A 449 -40.94 -13.92 -1.62
C THR A 449 -42.03 -13.35 -2.53
N SER A 450 -41.79 -12.22 -3.18
CA SER A 450 -42.73 -11.55 -4.11
C SER A 450 -41.97 -10.88 -5.26
N LEU A 451 -42.65 -10.60 -6.37
CA LEU A 451 -42.12 -9.80 -7.49
C LEU A 451 -43.27 -9.23 -8.32
N VAL A 452 -43.02 -8.13 -9.02
CA VAL A 452 -43.90 -7.62 -10.08
C VAL A 452 -43.15 -7.44 -11.40
N ARG A 453 -43.88 -7.44 -12.51
CA ARG A 453 -43.31 -7.33 -13.86
C ARG A 453 -44.04 -6.32 -14.72
N VAL A 454 -43.31 -5.66 -15.62
CA VAL A 454 -43.85 -4.72 -16.61
C VAL A 454 -43.01 -4.73 -17.88
N LYS A 455 -43.64 -4.51 -19.03
CA LYS A 455 -42.99 -4.18 -20.30
C LYS A 455 -43.26 -2.70 -20.57
N ILE A 456 -42.21 -1.92 -20.84
CA ILE A 456 -42.36 -0.49 -21.09
C ILE A 456 -41.87 -0.18 -22.50
N ARG A 457 -42.60 0.68 -23.21
CA ARG A 457 -42.12 1.32 -24.44
C ARG A 457 -42.07 2.83 -24.28
N ALA A 458 -40.94 3.44 -24.65
CA ALA A 458 -40.74 4.88 -24.69
C ALA A 458 -39.72 5.26 -25.77
N PHE A 459 -40.02 6.28 -26.58
CA PHE A 459 -39.07 6.85 -27.53
C PHE A 459 -38.36 8.07 -26.94
N LEU A 460 -37.09 8.24 -27.32
CA LEU A 460 -36.29 9.43 -27.05
C LEU A 460 -36.23 10.27 -28.31
N GLU A 461 -36.51 11.57 -28.20
CA GLU A 461 -36.57 12.48 -29.35
C GLU A 461 -35.27 12.55 -30.14
N GLY A 462 -34.15 12.65 -29.45
CA GLY A 462 -32.82 12.83 -30.04
C GLY A 462 -32.44 11.79 -31.11
N PRO A 463 -32.45 10.49 -30.78
CA PRO A 463 -32.13 9.45 -31.75
C PRO A 463 -33.30 9.09 -32.68
N PHE A 464 -34.50 9.65 -32.50
CA PHE A 464 -35.68 9.25 -33.28
C PHE A 464 -35.54 9.60 -34.77
N SER A 465 -35.93 8.67 -35.64
CA SER A 465 -35.86 8.82 -37.09
C SER A 465 -36.92 7.94 -37.77
N GLY A 466 -37.90 8.56 -38.42
CA GLY A 466 -39.01 7.87 -39.07
C GLY A 466 -39.98 7.26 -38.05
N ASP A 467 -39.84 5.96 -37.81
CA ASP A 467 -40.65 5.15 -36.89
C ASP A 467 -39.81 4.39 -35.83
N SER A 468 -38.49 4.63 -35.80
CA SER A 468 -37.54 3.97 -34.90
C SER A 468 -36.47 4.93 -34.39
N MET A 469 -35.56 4.44 -33.53
CA MET A 469 -34.39 5.20 -33.07
C MET A 469 -33.09 4.71 -33.73
N ARG A 470 -32.17 5.63 -33.97
CA ARG A 470 -30.80 5.35 -34.40
C ARG A 470 -29.99 4.78 -33.24
N THR A 471 -28.98 3.97 -33.54
CA THR A 471 -28.14 3.27 -32.53
C THR A 471 -26.63 3.51 -32.70
N PRO A 472 -26.17 4.74 -33.00
CA PRO A 472 -24.76 5.00 -33.32
C PRO A 472 -23.83 4.75 -32.13
N LEU A 473 -24.26 5.00 -30.89
CA LEU A 473 -23.48 4.71 -29.69
C LEU A 473 -23.19 3.20 -29.55
N SER A 474 -24.22 2.37 -29.70
CA SER A 474 -24.06 0.90 -29.68
C SER A 474 -23.20 0.41 -30.85
N GLN A 475 -23.44 0.90 -32.07
CA GLN A 475 -22.68 0.54 -33.26
C GLN A 475 -21.18 0.90 -33.17
N SER A 476 -20.87 1.95 -32.42
CA SER A 476 -19.51 2.44 -32.22
C SER A 476 -18.86 1.93 -30.93
N GLY A 477 -19.52 1.03 -30.18
CA GLY A 477 -18.99 0.48 -28.93
C GLY A 477 -18.86 1.50 -27.79
N LEU A 478 -19.70 2.55 -27.80
CA LEU A 478 -19.60 3.71 -26.92
C LEU A 478 -20.51 3.65 -25.68
N LEU A 479 -21.35 2.61 -25.57
CA LEU A 479 -22.17 2.35 -24.38
C LEU A 479 -21.35 1.57 -23.33
N PRO A 480 -21.40 1.96 -22.04
CA PRO A 480 -20.70 1.24 -20.98
C PRO A 480 -21.37 -0.10 -20.68
N ALA A 481 -20.57 -1.15 -20.48
CA ALA A 481 -21.06 -2.47 -20.12
C ALA A 481 -21.66 -2.51 -18.69
N VAL A 482 -21.20 -1.63 -17.79
CA VAL A 482 -21.77 -1.44 -16.44
C VAL A 482 -22.76 -0.27 -16.49
N GLN A 483 -23.89 -0.38 -15.79
CA GLN A 483 -24.87 0.70 -15.72
C GLN A 483 -24.22 2.03 -15.23
N PRO A 484 -24.53 3.18 -15.85
CA PRO A 484 -23.79 4.44 -15.66
C PRO A 484 -24.34 5.35 -14.55
N PHE A 485 -25.44 4.97 -13.89
CA PHE A 485 -26.19 5.83 -12.96
C PHE A 485 -25.68 5.76 -11.50
N SER A 486 -24.55 5.10 -11.23
CA SER A 486 -23.95 5.02 -9.88
C SER A 486 -23.34 6.33 -9.39
N ILE A 487 -23.18 7.33 -10.26
CA ILE A 487 -22.65 8.65 -9.94
C ILE A 487 -23.77 9.69 -9.80
N ALA A 488 -23.44 10.82 -9.17
CA ALA A 488 -24.35 11.97 -9.11
C ALA A 488 -24.74 12.44 -10.53
N PRO A 489 -25.98 12.90 -10.74
CA PRO A 489 -27.02 13.15 -9.73
C PRO A 489 -27.86 11.92 -9.35
N TRP A 490 -27.74 10.79 -10.05
CA TRP A 490 -28.63 9.64 -9.87
C TRP A 490 -28.30 8.80 -8.63
N ASN A 491 -27.00 8.58 -8.36
CA ASN A 491 -26.50 7.78 -7.23
C ASN A 491 -27.22 6.41 -7.08
N TYR A 492 -27.55 5.77 -8.21
CA TYR A 492 -28.26 4.50 -8.25
C TYR A 492 -27.29 3.34 -7.94
N PRO A 493 -27.52 2.57 -6.85
CA PRO A 493 -26.56 1.56 -6.37
C PRO A 493 -26.63 0.23 -7.12
N GLY A 494 -27.40 0.13 -8.21
CA GLY A 494 -27.55 -1.12 -8.95
C GLY A 494 -26.27 -1.63 -9.60
N ALA A 495 -26.18 -2.94 -9.77
CA ALA A 495 -25.02 -3.65 -10.30
C ALA A 495 -25.27 -4.27 -11.69
N GLU A 496 -26.24 -3.74 -12.44
CA GLU A 496 -26.58 -4.26 -13.77
C GLU A 496 -25.40 -4.15 -14.74
N THR A 497 -25.06 -5.26 -15.40
CA THR A 497 -24.01 -5.34 -16.42
C THR A 497 -24.49 -6.06 -17.67
N VAL A 498 -24.00 -5.63 -18.84
CA VAL A 498 -24.24 -6.23 -20.15
C VAL A 498 -23.03 -7.05 -20.55
N SER A 499 -23.21 -8.37 -20.67
CA SER A 499 -22.22 -9.28 -21.26
C SER A 499 -22.38 -9.42 -22.77
N GLU A 500 -23.63 -9.35 -23.25
CA GLU A 500 -23.98 -9.38 -24.67
C GLU A 500 -25.03 -8.28 -24.95
N TRP A 501 -24.73 -7.39 -25.90
CA TRP A 501 -25.60 -6.24 -26.17
C TRP A 501 -26.92 -6.66 -26.84
N PRO A 502 -28.07 -6.27 -26.27
CA PRO A 502 -29.36 -6.50 -26.90
C PRO A 502 -29.46 -5.84 -28.28
N ALA A 503 -30.14 -6.52 -29.21
CA ALA A 503 -30.29 -6.04 -30.57
C ALA A 503 -30.94 -4.65 -30.62
N GLY A 504 -30.22 -3.70 -31.23
CA GLY A 504 -30.70 -2.34 -31.38
C GLY A 504 -30.72 -1.51 -30.09
N ALA A 505 -29.87 -1.82 -29.10
CA ALA A 505 -29.68 -0.94 -27.94
C ALA A 505 -29.34 0.50 -28.37
N VAL A 506 -30.02 1.47 -27.77
CA VAL A 506 -29.86 2.90 -28.03
C VAL A 506 -29.10 3.56 -26.88
N ASP A 507 -29.58 3.42 -25.64
CA ASP A 507 -28.98 4.04 -24.46
C ASP A 507 -29.43 3.37 -23.15
N TRP A 508 -28.78 3.69 -22.03
CA TRP A 508 -29.26 3.32 -20.70
C TRP A 508 -30.33 4.29 -20.17
N VAL A 509 -31.31 3.77 -19.44
CA VAL A 509 -32.36 4.54 -18.74
C VAL A 509 -32.60 3.96 -17.35
N LEU A 510 -33.03 4.80 -16.39
CA LEU A 510 -33.59 4.34 -15.12
C LEU A 510 -35.09 4.13 -15.27
N VAL A 511 -35.59 3.03 -14.71
CA VAL A 511 -37.02 2.73 -14.57
C VAL A 511 -37.37 2.65 -13.11
N LYS A 512 -38.38 3.41 -12.69
CA LYS A 512 -38.73 3.56 -11.27
C LYS A 512 -40.20 3.22 -11.04
N LEU A 513 -40.48 2.58 -9.90
CA LEU A 513 -41.85 2.35 -9.42
C LEU A 513 -42.17 3.33 -8.31
N ARG A 514 -43.33 4.00 -8.40
CA ARG A 514 -43.86 4.83 -7.31
C ARG A 514 -45.25 4.41 -6.86
N THR A 515 -45.50 4.42 -5.56
CA THR A 515 -46.81 4.17 -4.95
C THR A 515 -47.70 5.41 -4.90
N SER A 516 -47.13 6.59 -5.10
CA SER A 516 -47.83 7.87 -5.25
C SER A 516 -47.14 8.73 -6.32
N ALA A 517 -47.79 9.80 -6.78
CA ALA A 517 -47.23 10.66 -7.82
C ALA A 517 -45.97 11.43 -7.38
N GLY A 518 -45.85 11.72 -6.07
CA GLY A 518 -44.70 12.42 -5.49
C GLY A 518 -43.44 11.56 -5.40
N ILE A 519 -42.27 12.18 -5.29
CA ILE A 519 -40.99 11.45 -5.22
C ILE A 519 -40.84 10.60 -3.95
N SER A 520 -41.48 10.99 -2.84
CA SER A 520 -41.57 10.16 -1.63
C SER A 520 -42.31 8.83 -1.83
N GLY A 521 -43.02 8.68 -2.96
CA GLY A 521 -43.67 7.44 -3.35
C GLY A 521 -42.75 6.44 -4.04
N GLU A 522 -41.51 6.80 -4.39
CA GLU A 522 -40.55 5.90 -5.04
C GLU A 522 -40.18 4.72 -4.13
N VAL A 523 -40.38 3.50 -4.64
CA VAL A 523 -40.23 2.26 -3.87
C VAL A 523 -39.33 1.23 -4.53
N ASP A 524 -38.91 1.49 -5.77
CA ASP A 524 -37.98 0.64 -6.51
C ASP A 524 -37.42 1.38 -7.73
N THR A 525 -36.20 1.04 -8.13
CA THR A 525 -35.50 1.58 -9.30
C THR A 525 -34.62 0.50 -9.90
N LEU A 526 -34.59 0.39 -11.23
CA LEU A 526 -33.63 -0.46 -11.96
C LEU A 526 -33.04 0.27 -13.17
N ALA A 527 -31.86 -0.16 -13.62
CA ALA A 527 -31.30 0.27 -14.89
C ALA A 527 -31.72 -0.66 -16.03
N ALA A 528 -32.20 -0.09 -17.13
CA ALA A 528 -32.62 -0.79 -18.34
C ALA A 528 -31.99 -0.16 -19.58
N LEU A 529 -32.09 -0.85 -20.70
CA LEU A 529 -31.69 -0.36 -22.01
C LEU A 529 -32.94 -0.03 -22.82
N VAL A 530 -32.97 1.14 -23.45
CA VAL A 530 -33.96 1.44 -24.48
C VAL A 530 -33.46 0.95 -25.83
N THR A 531 -34.31 0.25 -26.59
CA THR A 531 -33.97 -0.30 -27.90
C THR A 531 -34.50 0.57 -29.04
N ARG A 532 -34.09 0.30 -30.28
CA ARG A 532 -34.50 1.07 -31.46
C ARG A 532 -36.01 1.08 -31.72
N THR A 533 -36.76 0.11 -31.18
CA THR A 533 -38.23 0.03 -31.26
C THR A 533 -38.91 0.75 -30.08
N GLY A 534 -38.12 1.38 -29.19
CA GLY A 534 -38.59 2.01 -27.97
C GLY A 534 -38.82 1.03 -26.81
N ASP A 535 -38.69 -0.29 -27.03
CA ASP A 535 -38.86 -1.26 -25.94
C ASP A 535 -37.73 -1.12 -24.94
N LEU A 536 -38.08 -1.08 -23.65
CA LEU A 536 -37.12 -1.15 -22.55
C LEU A 536 -36.85 -2.60 -22.21
N VAL A 537 -35.57 -2.97 -22.20
CA VAL A 537 -35.10 -4.33 -21.94
C VAL A 537 -34.11 -4.35 -20.79
N ARG A 538 -34.07 -5.47 -20.07
CA ARG A 538 -33.00 -5.75 -19.12
C ARG A 538 -31.68 -6.02 -19.86
N PRO A 539 -30.51 -6.01 -19.17
CA PRO A 539 -29.23 -6.32 -19.80
C PRO A 539 -29.16 -7.66 -20.53
N ASP A 540 -30.00 -8.63 -20.14
CA ASP A 540 -30.14 -9.95 -20.80
C ASP A 540 -31.03 -9.93 -22.06
N GLY A 541 -31.51 -8.76 -22.48
CA GLY A 541 -32.41 -8.58 -23.63
C GLY A 541 -33.90 -8.86 -23.34
N SER A 542 -34.26 -9.24 -22.12
CA SER A 542 -35.66 -9.49 -21.76
C SER A 542 -36.47 -8.19 -21.72
N THR A 543 -37.59 -8.16 -22.46
CA THR A 543 -38.59 -7.06 -22.42
C THR A 543 -39.42 -7.04 -21.14
N SER A 544 -39.37 -8.11 -20.34
CA SER A 544 -40.06 -8.18 -19.06
C SER A 544 -39.15 -7.60 -17.97
N LEU A 545 -39.31 -6.33 -17.65
CA LEU A 545 -38.68 -5.70 -16.50
C LEU A 545 -39.25 -6.34 -15.23
N VAL A 546 -38.38 -6.78 -14.33
CA VAL A 546 -38.74 -7.49 -13.08
C VAL A 546 -38.31 -6.64 -11.92
N PHE A 547 -39.23 -6.39 -10.99
CA PHE A 547 -39.02 -5.70 -9.72
C PHE A 547 -39.26 -6.70 -8.59
N PRO A 548 -38.21 -7.38 -8.12
CA PRO A 548 -38.33 -8.38 -7.08
C PRO A 548 -38.60 -7.75 -5.70
N GLY A 549 -39.19 -8.50 -4.78
CA GLY A 549 -39.56 -8.04 -3.45
C GLY A 549 -40.72 -7.03 -3.41
N ARG A 550 -41.34 -6.71 -4.56
CA ARG A 550 -42.50 -5.82 -4.65
C ARG A 550 -43.80 -6.61 -4.65
N ALA A 551 -44.75 -6.14 -3.84
CA ALA A 551 -46.08 -6.74 -3.76
C ALA A 551 -46.91 -6.46 -5.02
N ILE A 552 -47.83 -7.37 -5.35
CA ILE A 552 -48.83 -7.13 -6.39
C ILE A 552 -49.66 -5.90 -6.00
N GLY A 553 -49.72 -4.89 -6.87
CA GLY A 553 -50.27 -3.59 -6.49
C GLY A 553 -50.27 -2.57 -7.62
N ASN A 554 -50.71 -1.35 -7.30
CA ASN A 554 -50.75 -0.23 -8.24
C ASN A 554 -49.49 0.62 -8.09
N TYR A 555 -48.83 0.90 -9.21
CA TYR A 555 -47.59 1.68 -9.27
C TYR A 555 -47.63 2.68 -10.41
N TYR A 556 -47.21 3.91 -10.17
CA TYR A 556 -46.75 4.78 -11.24
C TYR A 556 -45.43 4.27 -11.80
N LEU A 557 -45.30 4.30 -13.12
CA LEU A 557 -44.09 3.92 -13.84
C LEU A 557 -43.36 5.20 -14.25
N VAL A 558 -42.09 5.33 -13.91
CA VAL A 558 -41.25 6.47 -14.33
C VAL A 558 -40.11 5.96 -15.20
N VAL A 559 -39.86 6.63 -16.33
CA VAL A 559 -38.67 6.43 -17.16
C VAL A 559 -37.84 7.70 -17.10
N GLN A 560 -36.58 7.58 -16.67
CA GLN A 560 -35.63 8.67 -16.52
C GLN A 560 -34.36 8.38 -17.35
N PRO A 561 -34.21 9.00 -18.53
CA PRO A 561 -32.99 8.96 -19.33
C PRO A 561 -31.90 9.87 -18.76
N ARG A 562 -30.69 9.80 -19.33
CA ARG A 562 -29.54 10.62 -18.87
C ARG A 562 -29.57 12.09 -19.31
N ASN A 563 -30.31 12.43 -20.37
CA ASN A 563 -30.33 13.78 -20.94
C ASN A 563 -31.64 14.18 -21.65
N HIS A 564 -32.73 13.49 -21.30
CA HIS A 564 -34.11 13.83 -21.71
C HIS A 564 -34.95 14.08 -20.47
N LEU A 565 -36.01 14.88 -20.60
CA LEU A 565 -36.99 15.03 -19.53
C LEU A 565 -37.65 13.67 -19.23
N PRO A 566 -37.76 13.27 -17.95
CA PRO A 566 -38.38 12.01 -17.57
C PRO A 566 -39.88 12.02 -17.83
N VAL A 567 -40.48 10.83 -17.96
CA VAL A 567 -41.94 10.64 -18.10
C VAL A 567 -42.47 9.74 -16.99
N MET A 568 -43.70 9.97 -16.54
CA MET A 568 -44.42 9.14 -15.58
C MET A 568 -45.78 8.72 -16.13
N SER A 569 -46.26 7.51 -15.81
CA SER A 569 -47.59 7.04 -16.23
C SER A 569 -48.69 7.99 -15.75
N SER A 570 -49.71 8.22 -16.59
CA SER A 570 -50.79 9.19 -16.29
C SER A 570 -51.62 8.80 -15.05
N SER A 571 -51.67 7.51 -14.74
CA SER A 571 -52.30 6.95 -13.56
C SER A 571 -51.50 5.74 -13.03
N PRO A 572 -51.75 5.28 -11.79
CA PRO A 572 -51.15 4.05 -11.28
C PRO A 572 -51.55 2.84 -12.12
N VAL A 573 -50.57 2.02 -12.47
CA VAL A 573 -50.72 0.81 -13.26
C VAL A 573 -50.65 -0.40 -12.34
N ARG A 574 -51.61 -1.32 -12.44
CA ARG A 574 -51.62 -2.52 -11.61
C ARG A 574 -50.62 -3.55 -12.13
N LEU A 575 -49.55 -3.80 -11.38
CA LEU A 575 -48.53 -4.79 -11.70
C LEU A 575 -48.74 -6.08 -10.92
N GLY A 576 -48.35 -7.21 -11.53
CA GLY A 576 -48.41 -8.53 -10.93
C GLY A 576 -47.24 -9.41 -11.36
N SER A 577 -47.31 -10.72 -11.07
CA SER A 577 -46.25 -11.67 -11.44
C SER A 577 -46.12 -11.89 -12.95
N ALA A 578 -47.18 -11.66 -13.72
CA ALA A 578 -47.17 -11.62 -15.18
C ALA A 578 -46.96 -10.18 -15.67
N ALA A 579 -46.13 -10.01 -16.70
CA ALA A 579 -45.82 -8.70 -17.24
C ALA A 579 -46.99 -8.14 -18.06
N ILE A 580 -47.38 -6.90 -17.76
CA ILE A 580 -48.29 -6.09 -18.56
C ILE A 580 -47.51 -5.07 -19.39
N THR A 581 -48.04 -4.62 -20.52
CA THR A 581 -47.40 -3.60 -21.35
C THR A 581 -47.94 -2.22 -21.02
N TYR A 582 -47.04 -1.27 -20.79
CA TYR A 582 -47.33 0.16 -20.74
C TYR A 582 -46.54 0.88 -21.82
N ASP A 583 -47.22 1.57 -22.73
CA ASP A 583 -46.60 2.17 -23.91
C ASP A 583 -46.79 3.68 -23.86
N PHE A 584 -45.73 4.41 -23.50
CA PHE A 584 -45.73 5.87 -23.46
C PHE A 584 -45.84 6.50 -24.86
N SER A 585 -45.53 5.75 -25.92
CA SER A 585 -45.39 6.32 -27.27
C SER A 585 -46.70 6.45 -28.04
N ASN A 586 -47.78 5.80 -27.60
CA ASN A 586 -49.01 5.69 -28.39
C ASN A 586 -49.95 6.91 -28.28
N ALA A 587 -49.89 7.67 -27.19
CA ALA A 587 -50.76 8.82 -26.94
C ALA A 587 -50.17 9.71 -25.83
N ALA A 588 -50.27 11.03 -25.98
CA ALA A 588 -49.91 11.98 -24.93
C ALA A 588 -50.64 11.73 -23.59
N ALA A 589 -51.84 11.15 -23.62
CA ALA A 589 -52.64 10.81 -22.43
C ALA A 589 -52.05 9.65 -21.59
N GLN A 590 -51.00 8.98 -22.07
CA GLN A 590 -50.26 7.98 -21.30
C GLN A 590 -49.28 8.64 -20.32
N ALA A 591 -48.96 9.92 -20.49
CA ALA A 591 -48.05 10.63 -19.62
C ALA A 591 -48.81 11.46 -18.58
N PHE A 592 -48.23 11.56 -17.39
CA PHE A 592 -48.74 12.39 -16.30
C PHE A 592 -48.55 13.87 -16.63
N GLY A 593 -49.66 14.60 -16.70
CA GLY A 593 -49.68 16.05 -16.95
C GLY A 593 -49.62 16.44 -18.43
N ASP A 594 -50.10 17.64 -18.73
CA ASP A 594 -50.15 18.15 -20.10
C ASP A 594 -48.76 18.53 -20.63
N SER A 595 -48.50 18.26 -21.91
CA SER A 595 -47.22 18.53 -22.57
C SER A 595 -46.02 17.84 -21.91
N ALA A 596 -46.22 16.65 -21.33
CA ALA A 596 -45.15 15.82 -20.76
C ALA A 596 -44.26 15.14 -21.82
N GLN A 597 -44.69 15.15 -23.08
CA GLN A 597 -44.03 14.46 -24.20
C GLN A 597 -44.09 15.29 -25.47
N VAL A 598 -43.12 15.08 -26.36
CA VAL A 598 -43.11 15.62 -27.72
C VAL A 598 -43.85 14.68 -28.67
N GLN A 599 -44.58 15.23 -29.64
CA GLN A 599 -45.11 14.44 -30.76
C GLN A 599 -44.04 14.33 -31.84
N LEU A 600 -43.44 13.14 -31.98
CA LEU A 600 -42.31 12.86 -32.88
C LEU A 600 -42.77 12.63 -34.32
N ALA A 601 -43.94 12.00 -34.47
CA ALA A 601 -44.63 11.77 -35.73
C ALA A 601 -46.15 11.70 -35.46
N PRO A 602 -47.01 11.72 -36.49
CA PRO A 602 -48.45 11.54 -36.28
C PRO A 602 -48.74 10.27 -35.47
N GLY A 603 -49.30 10.43 -34.26
CA GLY A 603 -49.60 9.33 -33.34
C GLY A 603 -48.42 8.72 -32.57
N ILE A 604 -47.18 9.24 -32.72
CA ILE A 604 -46.00 8.76 -32.00
C ILE A 604 -45.47 9.85 -31.07
N PHE A 605 -45.30 9.51 -29.80
CA PHE A 605 -44.85 10.40 -28.74
C PHE A 605 -43.51 9.95 -28.14
N GLY A 606 -42.70 10.89 -27.68
CA GLY A 606 -41.41 10.62 -27.04
C GLY A 606 -41.02 11.65 -25.99
N LEU A 607 -39.88 11.40 -25.35
CA LEU A 607 -39.33 12.24 -24.29
C LEU A 607 -38.49 13.37 -24.89
N TYR A 608 -38.72 14.59 -24.40
CA TYR A 608 -38.01 15.80 -24.84
C TYR A 608 -36.51 15.69 -24.58
N ALA A 609 -35.69 15.93 -25.59
CA ALA A 609 -34.23 15.99 -25.45
C ALA A 609 -33.77 17.38 -24.98
N GLY A 610 -32.76 17.44 -24.11
CA GLY A 610 -32.12 18.73 -23.75
C GLY A 610 -31.89 18.97 -22.25
N ASP A 611 -32.36 18.10 -21.36
CA ASP A 611 -32.18 18.22 -19.91
C ASP A 611 -30.85 17.57 -19.49
N GLY A 612 -29.76 18.24 -19.84
CA GLY A 612 -28.40 17.74 -19.65
C GLY A 612 -27.90 17.85 -18.21
N ASN A 613 -28.41 18.82 -17.45
CA ASN A 613 -28.06 19.00 -16.04
C ASN A 613 -28.94 18.17 -15.09
N GLN A 614 -30.02 17.55 -15.61
CA GLN A 614 -30.98 16.72 -14.88
C GLN A 614 -31.73 17.48 -13.77
N ASP A 615 -32.02 18.77 -13.96
CA ASP A 615 -32.83 19.57 -13.03
C ASP A 615 -34.34 19.54 -13.35
N GLY A 616 -34.70 18.89 -14.47
CA GLY A 616 -36.08 18.74 -14.91
C GLY A 616 -36.61 19.96 -15.68
N VAL A 617 -35.75 20.89 -16.07
CA VAL A 617 -36.07 22.05 -16.90
C VAL A 617 -35.08 22.09 -18.06
N ILE A 618 -35.59 22.18 -19.29
CA ILE A 618 -34.73 22.44 -20.45
C ILE A 618 -34.61 23.95 -20.58
N ASP A 619 -33.48 24.51 -20.18
CA ASP A 619 -33.24 25.94 -20.28
C ASP A 619 -31.77 26.29 -20.57
N SER A 620 -31.45 27.57 -20.44
CA SER A 620 -30.12 28.10 -20.70
C SER A 620 -29.02 27.41 -19.89
N LEU A 621 -29.29 26.90 -18.68
CA LEU A 621 -28.30 26.21 -17.85
C LEU A 621 -27.80 24.93 -18.52
N ASP A 622 -28.64 24.17 -19.21
CA ASP A 622 -28.19 23.01 -20.00
C ASP A 622 -27.23 23.43 -21.12
N ALA A 623 -27.57 24.50 -21.83
CA ALA A 623 -26.72 25.01 -22.89
C ALA A 623 -25.40 25.57 -22.37
N TRP A 624 -25.41 26.32 -21.25
CA TRP A 624 -24.25 27.04 -20.73
C TRP A 624 -23.34 26.18 -19.85
N THR A 625 -23.89 25.30 -19.01
CA THR A 625 -23.13 24.53 -18.02
C THR A 625 -22.79 23.12 -18.47
N VAL A 626 -23.57 22.55 -19.40
CA VAL A 626 -23.36 21.20 -19.92
C VAL A 626 -22.85 21.25 -21.36
N TRP A 627 -23.71 21.60 -22.32
CA TRP A 627 -23.37 21.51 -23.75
C TRP A 627 -22.15 22.35 -24.12
N ARG A 628 -22.08 23.62 -23.69
CA ARG A 628 -20.98 24.54 -24.05
C ARG A 628 -19.60 24.03 -23.64
N TYR A 629 -19.48 23.40 -22.48
CA TYR A 629 -18.21 22.89 -21.97
C TYR A 629 -17.83 21.54 -22.59
N GLN A 630 -18.81 20.80 -23.09
CA GLN A 630 -18.60 19.48 -23.69
C GLN A 630 -18.49 19.54 -25.23
N ASN A 631 -18.98 20.62 -25.86
CA ASN A 631 -18.98 20.82 -27.31
C ASN A 631 -17.57 20.69 -27.92
N GLY A 632 -17.43 19.81 -28.92
CA GLY A 632 -16.19 19.54 -29.65
C GLY A 632 -15.15 18.74 -28.88
N THR A 633 -15.47 18.24 -27.68
CA THR A 633 -14.57 17.38 -26.89
C THR A 633 -14.72 15.91 -27.26
N SER A 634 -13.71 15.09 -26.99
CA SER A 634 -13.78 13.64 -27.22
C SER A 634 -14.91 12.98 -26.43
N TRP A 635 -15.55 11.96 -27.02
CA TRP A 635 -16.66 11.23 -26.41
C TRP A 635 -16.31 10.63 -25.05
N GLN A 636 -17.23 10.79 -24.10
CA GLN A 636 -17.31 10.02 -22.85
C GLN A 636 -18.78 9.90 -22.46
N TYR A 637 -19.23 8.71 -22.02
CA TYR A 637 -20.65 8.47 -21.76
C TYR A 637 -21.25 9.40 -20.68
N GLY A 638 -20.47 9.79 -19.68
CA GLY A 638 -20.92 10.71 -18.62
C GLY A 638 -21.18 12.16 -19.10
N LYS A 639 -20.84 12.49 -20.35
CA LYS A 639 -21.13 13.80 -20.95
C LYS A 639 -22.55 13.83 -21.49
N THR A 640 -23.44 14.49 -20.75
CA THR A 640 -24.89 14.53 -21.02
C THR A 640 -25.31 15.51 -22.13
N GLY A 641 -24.39 16.28 -22.71
CA GLY A 641 -24.66 17.25 -23.77
C GLY A 641 -24.93 16.67 -25.17
N ASP A 642 -24.75 15.36 -25.38
CA ASP A 642 -25.10 14.65 -26.62
C ASP A 642 -26.60 14.34 -26.67
N PHE A 643 -27.41 15.37 -26.95
CA PHE A 643 -28.86 15.27 -26.92
C PHE A 643 -29.43 14.38 -28.03
N ASN A 644 -28.71 14.24 -29.14
CA ASN A 644 -29.14 13.43 -30.28
C ASN A 644 -28.70 11.95 -30.19
N LEU A 645 -27.85 11.64 -29.21
CA LEU A 645 -27.26 10.33 -28.92
C LEU A 645 -26.46 9.77 -30.10
N ASP A 646 -25.63 10.59 -30.75
CA ASP A 646 -24.80 10.20 -31.90
C ASP A 646 -23.31 10.02 -31.61
N GLY A 647 -22.87 10.31 -30.38
CA GLY A 647 -21.47 10.22 -29.96
C GLY A 647 -20.67 11.49 -30.22
N GLY A 648 -21.25 12.47 -30.92
CA GLY A 648 -20.77 13.85 -31.01
C GLY A 648 -21.49 14.74 -29.99
N ILE A 649 -20.79 15.78 -29.53
CA ILE A 649 -21.43 16.89 -28.80
C ILE A 649 -21.11 18.13 -29.62
N ASP A 650 -22.07 18.59 -30.41
CA ASP A 650 -21.82 19.65 -31.38
C ASP A 650 -23.04 20.53 -31.66
N GLY A 651 -22.93 21.36 -32.70
CA GLY A 651 -23.99 22.29 -33.09
C GLY A 651 -25.32 21.62 -33.42
N LEU A 652 -25.34 20.32 -33.75
CA LEU A 652 -26.56 19.57 -34.05
C LEU A 652 -27.41 19.38 -32.80
N ASP A 653 -26.82 19.00 -31.67
CA ASP A 653 -27.53 18.85 -30.38
C ASP A 653 -28.22 20.14 -29.98
N ARG A 654 -27.49 21.25 -30.08
CA ARG A 654 -28.01 22.55 -29.67
C ARG A 654 -29.05 23.08 -30.65
N ASN A 655 -28.75 23.05 -31.95
CA ASN A 655 -29.56 23.76 -32.94
C ASN A 655 -30.81 22.99 -33.35
N PHE A 656 -30.82 21.66 -33.25
CA PHE A 656 -31.93 20.82 -33.69
C PHE A 656 -32.73 20.16 -32.57
N LEU A 657 -32.22 20.15 -31.33
CA LEU A 657 -32.95 19.59 -30.19
C LEU A 657 -33.14 20.62 -29.09
N TRP A 658 -32.08 21.00 -28.39
CA TRP A 658 -32.18 21.87 -27.21
C TRP A 658 -32.94 23.17 -27.51
N ARG A 659 -32.65 23.87 -28.62
CA ARG A 659 -33.34 25.13 -28.99
C ARG A 659 -34.85 25.00 -29.19
N PHE A 660 -35.32 23.85 -29.68
CA PHE A 660 -36.76 23.63 -29.90
C PHE A 660 -37.50 23.27 -28.61
N ASN A 661 -36.74 22.80 -27.61
CA ASN A 661 -37.25 22.39 -26.32
C ASN A 661 -36.97 23.38 -25.19
N ASP A 662 -36.31 24.49 -25.48
CA ASP A 662 -36.07 25.57 -24.51
C ASP A 662 -37.39 26.03 -23.88
N GLY A 663 -37.43 26.04 -22.55
CA GLY A 663 -38.61 26.33 -21.73
C GLY A 663 -39.53 25.12 -21.43
N ARG A 664 -39.19 23.90 -21.85
CA ARG A 664 -39.92 22.69 -21.45
C ARG A 664 -39.56 22.30 -20.02
N VAL A 665 -40.55 21.80 -19.27
CA VAL A 665 -40.40 21.41 -17.87
C VAL A 665 -40.98 20.03 -17.66
N SER A 666 -40.29 19.20 -16.88
CA SER A 666 -40.76 17.88 -16.47
C SER A 666 -42.12 17.97 -15.78
N ARG A 667 -43.00 17.01 -16.10
CA ARG A 667 -44.27 16.83 -15.40
C ARG A 667 -44.19 15.79 -14.29
N VAL A 668 -43.06 15.08 -14.18
CA VAL A 668 -42.82 14.11 -13.12
C VAL A 668 -42.55 14.85 -11.82
N PRO A 669 -43.39 14.70 -10.77
CA PRO A 669 -43.17 15.42 -9.53
C PRO A 669 -41.85 15.05 -8.85
N GLY A 670 -41.15 16.06 -8.31
CA GLY A 670 -39.94 15.90 -7.50
C GLY A 670 -38.63 15.69 -8.28
N VAL A 671 -38.59 16.02 -9.58
CA VAL A 671 -37.35 16.03 -10.38
C VAL A 671 -36.47 17.26 -10.08
N VAL A 672 -37.00 18.28 -9.40
CA VAL A 672 -36.23 19.48 -9.02
C VAL A 672 -35.23 19.15 -7.92
N VAL A 673 -33.96 18.99 -8.28
CA VAL A 673 -32.84 19.08 -7.34
C VAL A 673 -32.31 20.51 -7.44
N THR A 674 -32.57 21.31 -6.40
CA THR A 674 -31.88 22.59 -6.20
C THR A 674 -30.37 22.36 -6.17
N VAL A 675 -29.65 22.83 -7.19
CA VAL A 675 -28.20 23.02 -7.06
C VAL A 675 -27.98 24.17 -6.08
N PRO A 676 -27.13 24.02 -5.04
CA PRO A 676 -26.75 25.14 -4.20
C PRO A 676 -26.12 26.22 -5.08
N LEU A 677 -26.63 27.44 -4.99
CA LEU A 677 -26.03 28.60 -5.65
C LEU A 677 -24.53 28.61 -5.39
N ALA A 678 -23.74 28.27 -6.40
CA ALA A 678 -22.31 28.52 -6.37
C ALA A 678 -22.13 30.02 -6.12
N LYS A 679 -21.37 30.37 -5.09
CA LYS A 679 -21.07 31.75 -4.69
C LYS A 679 -20.73 32.59 -5.93
N PRO A 680 -21.18 33.85 -6.01
CA PRO A 680 -20.67 34.74 -7.03
C PRO A 680 -19.15 34.82 -6.85
N VAL A 681 -18.42 34.45 -7.90
CA VAL A 681 -16.99 34.73 -8.02
C VAL A 681 -16.87 36.24 -8.03
N THR A 682 -16.60 36.84 -6.87
CA THR A 682 -16.07 38.19 -6.78
C THR A 682 -14.63 38.13 -7.29
N GLY A 683 -14.48 38.23 -8.61
CA GLY A 683 -13.20 38.50 -9.22
C GLY A 683 -12.76 39.90 -8.81
N ALA A 684 -11.88 39.98 -7.81
CA ALA A 684 -10.98 41.12 -7.66
C ALA A 684 -9.98 41.05 -8.82
N GLY A 685 -10.46 41.43 -10.01
CA GLY A 685 -9.62 41.74 -11.15
C GLY A 685 -8.89 43.04 -10.85
N SER A 686 -7.57 42.92 -10.74
CA SER A 686 -6.58 43.98 -10.78
C SER A 686 -7.04 45.17 -11.64
N VAL A 687 -7.09 46.35 -11.01
CA VAL A 687 -7.24 47.64 -11.66
C VAL A 687 -6.07 47.82 -12.64
N GLN A 688 -6.32 47.59 -13.93
CA GLN A 688 -5.48 48.17 -14.97
C GLN A 688 -5.99 49.58 -15.27
N HIS A 689 -5.15 50.54 -14.92
CA HIS A 689 -5.28 51.96 -15.22
C HIS A 689 -5.58 52.17 -16.72
N LEU A 690 -6.72 52.81 -17.00
CA LEU A 690 -6.87 53.64 -18.20
C LEU A 690 -6.26 55.02 -17.90
N PRO A 691 -5.43 55.59 -18.79
CA PRO A 691 -4.90 56.92 -18.59
C PRO A 691 -6.00 57.97 -18.83
N ALA A 692 -6.22 58.85 -17.85
CA ALA A 692 -7.01 60.06 -18.01
C ALA A 692 -6.16 61.18 -18.66
N PRO A 693 -6.77 62.13 -19.38
CA PRO A 693 -6.08 63.07 -20.24
C PRO A 693 -5.36 64.17 -19.46
N SER A 694 -4.28 64.66 -20.05
CA SER A 694 -3.46 65.77 -19.58
C SER A 694 -4.25 67.07 -19.42
N GLU A 695 -4.17 67.69 -18.24
CA GLU A 695 -4.23 69.14 -18.08
C GLU A 695 -3.21 69.61 -17.04
N ASN A 696 -2.67 70.79 -17.34
CA ASN A 696 -1.48 71.43 -16.78
C ASN A 696 -1.62 71.88 -15.31
N GLY A 697 -0.50 71.93 -14.60
CA GLY A 697 -0.35 72.60 -13.30
C GLY A 697 0.87 72.14 -12.54
#